data_AF-A0A4V1LUX3-F1
#
_entry.id   AF-A0A4V1LUX3-F1
#
_cell.length_a   1.000
_cell.length_b   1.000
_cell.length_c   1.000
_cell.angle_alpha   90.00
_cell.angle_beta   90.00
_cell.angle_gamma   90.00
#
_symmetry.space_group_name_H-M   'P 1'
#
loop_
_entity.id
_entity.type
_entity.pdbx_description
1 polymer ?
#
loop_
_entity_poly.entity_id
_entity_poly.type
_entity_poly.pdbx_seq_one_letter_code
_entity_poly.pdbx_strand_id
1 'polypeptide(L)'
;MKVMKNSIKVLGAYGSKSLDFSTTCIQINQNSVIDAGNIVKGLGIDAQYIDNIFLTHSHLDHLNDIPYILDIFFEKRKKPITIYGTSKTLENLRKYILNWEIWPDFSEIELLNKKSKAIVFKPININETIILDDDTKITAIKNNHTNSSCGYIITKNQNSLLFSSDTYCCDSIWETINNNLNIKAAIIDVSFPSKFKQLAFDSKHLTPALLSEQLKKLKRDDLRIYINHIKPAYEKILRKEIQDYDLLLNEGKILDDGDVISLSNEYLAYNTNRTNINKKEIKKLIDIGKSLTSEKNFDVLMEKILLGAKEFSDADGGTLYLVTEDEKRLKFQVVQTDSLSIKMGGTEGKIIWPELPLYKEDGKPNEHMVAALCALEGKLINIPDVYETKDFNFEGTKKFDKTTGYRTKSMLVIPMKNHEDDVIGVLQLLNKMDDNGNAITFTNEDKQLIESMASQAAVSITNNRLITELENLLDSFIKSIATAIGEKSEYTGGHINRVAEIAETLTKAINNDKTVFKDINFTPDEIKQMSRAAWLHDIGKIVTPEYVVDKGKKLETIYDRVNTVKAKFEIVKKDYELEYYKEISNTSSIKEKEQLRIAFQNKITSLEEDLDFVISCNTGGEFMEDKKIERIKEIAKQKLKINGEDTNLLSEDEVYNLCIKKGTLTDEERDIINNHVTVSYKMLETMPFPKKLKRVPVIAGSHHKMVKGGGYSAPEILDLPMTIEDKILAVADVFEALTANDRPYKKANSLNTSLRILSFMIKDQHLDRDIVKFFVDNNLHLDYANKYLSEEQMDEITVDFENI
;
A
#
# COMPACT_ATOMS: atom_id res chain seq x y z
N MET A 1 29.55 8.64 -28.91
CA MET A 1 30.11 9.27 -30.12
C MET A 1 31.39 8.62 -30.70
N LYS A 2 31.89 7.47 -30.21
CA LYS A 2 33.04 6.73 -30.78
C LYS A 2 32.66 5.57 -31.74
N VAL A 3 31.37 5.36 -32.02
CA VAL A 3 30.83 4.03 -32.38
C VAL A 3 30.79 3.72 -33.89
N MET A 4 30.85 4.69 -34.81
CA MET A 4 30.62 4.46 -36.27
C MET A 4 31.87 4.45 -37.17
N LYS A 5 33.09 4.31 -36.62
CA LYS A 5 34.31 4.29 -37.44
C LYS A 5 34.41 3.11 -38.39
N ASN A 6 33.85 1.94 -38.03
CA ASN A 6 33.88 0.70 -38.82
C ASN A 6 32.52 -0.03 -38.85
N SER A 7 31.43 0.69 -38.60
CA SER A 7 30.09 0.11 -38.54
C SER A 7 29.05 1.00 -39.23
N ILE A 8 27.88 0.42 -39.48
CA ILE A 8 26.64 1.10 -39.88
C ILE A 8 25.54 0.77 -38.86
N LYS A 9 24.49 1.60 -38.81
CA LYS A 9 23.31 1.37 -37.99
C LYS A 9 22.07 1.26 -38.87
N VAL A 10 21.29 0.21 -38.69
CA VAL A 10 20.01 -0.01 -39.36
C VAL A 10 18.95 0.79 -38.60
N LEU A 11 18.42 1.84 -39.19
CA LEU A 11 17.37 2.66 -38.59
C LEU A 11 15.99 2.06 -38.86
N GLY A 12 15.81 1.42 -40.02
CA GLY A 12 14.64 0.62 -40.35
C GLY A 12 15.04 -0.56 -41.22
N ALA A 13 14.50 -1.74 -40.93
CA ALA A 13 14.92 -2.99 -41.56
C ALA A 13 13.81 -3.67 -42.40
N TYR A 14 12.59 -3.16 -42.38
CA TYR A 14 11.40 -3.88 -42.88
C TYR A 14 10.87 -3.31 -44.19
N GLY A 15 10.15 -4.15 -44.96
CA GLY A 15 9.57 -3.75 -46.24
C GLY A 15 8.16 -3.14 -46.14
N SER A 16 7.67 -2.88 -44.92
CA SER A 16 6.41 -2.16 -44.68
C SER A 16 6.39 -1.59 -43.26
N LYS A 17 5.64 -0.49 -43.05
CA LYS A 17 5.53 0.19 -41.75
C LYS A 17 4.40 -0.41 -40.90
N SER A 18 4.66 -0.59 -39.61
CA SER A 18 3.65 -0.93 -38.59
C SER A 18 4.00 -0.26 -37.25
N LEU A 19 3.30 -0.60 -36.16
CA LEU A 19 3.59 -0.06 -34.83
C LEU A 19 5.05 -0.32 -34.39
N ASP A 20 5.51 -1.56 -34.57
CA ASP A 20 6.81 -2.04 -34.09
C ASP A 20 7.89 -2.07 -35.20
N PHE A 21 7.51 -1.94 -36.47
CA PHE A 21 8.41 -2.12 -37.62
C PHE A 21 8.49 -0.89 -38.51
N SER A 22 9.70 -0.50 -38.88
CA SER A 22 9.95 0.71 -39.68
C SER A 22 10.63 0.38 -41.01
N THR A 23 10.36 1.21 -42.02
CA THR A 23 10.81 0.93 -43.39
C THR A 23 12.28 1.28 -43.59
N THR A 24 12.88 0.69 -44.62
CA THR A 24 14.32 0.66 -44.86
C THR A 24 15.00 2.02 -44.75
N CYS A 25 15.98 2.10 -43.86
CA CYS A 25 16.88 3.23 -43.72
C CYS A 25 18.14 2.79 -42.98
N ILE A 26 19.32 3.11 -43.52
CA ILE A 26 20.61 2.70 -42.96
C ILE A 26 21.46 3.94 -42.72
N GLN A 27 21.79 4.23 -41.47
CA GLN A 27 22.75 5.25 -41.12
C GLN A 27 24.17 4.73 -41.33
N ILE A 28 24.85 5.33 -42.29
CA ILE A 28 26.22 4.97 -42.64
C ILE A 28 27.24 5.78 -41.85
N ASN A 29 26.97 7.04 -41.52
CA ASN A 29 27.80 7.83 -40.62
C ASN A 29 26.94 8.89 -39.92
N GLN A 30 27.57 9.83 -39.19
CA GLN A 30 26.82 10.82 -38.42
C GLN A 30 25.89 11.69 -39.29
N ASN A 31 26.25 11.93 -40.55
CA ASN A 31 25.58 12.91 -41.41
C ASN A 31 24.96 12.28 -42.67
N SER A 32 25.02 10.97 -42.83
CA SER A 32 24.64 10.32 -44.09
C SER A 32 23.87 9.03 -43.86
N VAL A 33 22.85 8.82 -44.68
CA VAL A 33 21.99 7.64 -44.67
C VAL A 33 21.80 7.08 -46.08
N ILE A 34 21.55 5.78 -46.18
CA ILE A 34 21.01 5.13 -47.38
C ILE A 34 19.53 4.89 -47.15
N ASP A 35 18.72 5.33 -48.11
CA ASP A 35 17.27 5.45 -48.06
C ASP A 35 16.77 6.26 -46.86
N ALA A 36 15.48 6.57 -46.88
CA ALA A 36 14.84 7.52 -45.99
C ALA A 36 13.46 7.02 -45.53
N GLY A 37 13.34 5.73 -45.21
CA GLY A 37 12.12 5.16 -44.66
C GLY A 37 11.85 5.50 -43.19
N ASN A 38 12.91 5.67 -42.37
CA ASN A 38 12.80 5.81 -40.92
C ASN A 38 13.90 6.69 -40.27
N ILE A 39 14.16 7.86 -40.84
CA ILE A 39 15.16 8.79 -40.31
C ILE A 39 14.63 9.49 -39.05
N VAL A 40 13.38 9.96 -39.06
CA VAL A 40 12.82 10.81 -37.99
C VAL A 40 12.66 10.03 -36.69
N LYS A 41 11.98 8.88 -36.74
CA LYS A 41 11.81 8.01 -35.56
C LYS A 41 13.14 7.31 -35.20
N GLY A 42 13.95 6.93 -36.17
CA GLY A 42 15.21 6.22 -35.95
C GLY A 42 16.32 7.04 -35.27
N LEU A 43 16.34 8.36 -35.48
CA LEU A 43 17.35 9.28 -34.93
C LEU A 43 16.79 10.33 -33.95
N GLY A 44 15.49 10.58 -33.94
CA GLY A 44 14.89 11.63 -33.12
C GLY A 44 15.51 13.00 -33.41
N ILE A 45 16.00 13.67 -32.37
CA ILE A 45 16.63 15.00 -32.48
C ILE A 45 17.93 14.99 -33.32
N ASP A 46 18.61 13.85 -33.42
CA ASP A 46 19.86 13.74 -34.17
C ASP A 46 19.64 13.71 -35.69
N ALA A 47 18.40 13.54 -36.15
CA ALA A 47 18.04 13.64 -37.57
C ALA A 47 18.41 15.01 -38.18
N GLN A 48 18.52 16.07 -37.35
CA GLN A 48 18.96 17.40 -37.79
C GLN A 48 20.37 17.41 -38.40
N TYR A 49 21.21 16.43 -38.08
CA TYR A 49 22.59 16.33 -38.58
C TYR A 49 22.70 15.60 -39.92
N ILE A 50 21.62 14.99 -40.41
CA ILE A 50 21.64 14.33 -41.72
C ILE A 50 21.75 15.39 -42.81
N ASP A 51 22.84 15.31 -43.58
CA ASP A 51 23.20 16.19 -44.68
C ASP A 51 23.20 15.44 -46.03
N ASN A 52 23.37 14.11 -46.03
CA ASN A 52 23.40 13.30 -47.26
C ASN A 52 22.40 12.14 -47.19
N ILE A 53 21.61 11.97 -48.25
CA ILE A 53 20.68 10.84 -48.40
C ILE A 53 21.00 10.14 -49.72
N PHE A 54 21.32 8.85 -49.69
CA PHE A 54 21.58 8.04 -50.86
C PHE A 54 20.38 7.15 -51.15
N LEU A 55 19.68 7.39 -52.26
CA LEU A 55 18.46 6.70 -52.62
C LEU A 55 18.72 5.54 -53.56
N THR A 56 18.25 4.37 -53.16
CA THR A 56 18.33 3.16 -53.98
C THR A 56 17.33 3.21 -55.13
N HIS A 57 16.08 3.63 -54.86
CA HIS A 57 15.02 3.79 -55.85
C HIS A 57 13.90 4.70 -55.32
N SER A 58 12.80 4.86 -56.08
CA SER A 58 11.77 5.86 -55.81
C SER A 58 10.47 5.33 -55.18
N HIS A 59 10.48 4.16 -54.52
CA HIS A 59 9.30 3.71 -53.78
C HIS A 59 9.15 4.46 -52.46
N LEU A 60 7.89 4.64 -52.03
CA LEU A 60 7.56 5.54 -50.94
C LEU A 60 8.15 5.10 -49.60
N ASP A 61 8.22 3.81 -49.34
CA ASP A 61 8.82 3.21 -48.14
C ASP A 61 10.33 3.49 -47.99
N HIS A 62 11.01 3.89 -49.07
CA HIS A 62 12.41 4.33 -49.05
C HIS A 62 12.56 5.86 -49.06
N LEU A 63 11.48 6.63 -49.19
CA LEU A 63 11.49 8.09 -49.32
C LEU A 63 10.68 8.82 -48.25
N ASN A 64 9.85 8.10 -47.50
CA ASN A 64 8.77 8.66 -46.69
C ASN A 64 9.19 9.75 -45.70
N ASP A 65 10.40 9.69 -45.15
CA ASP A 65 10.87 10.66 -44.15
C ASP A 65 11.54 11.91 -44.76
N ILE A 66 11.86 11.93 -46.06
CA ILE A 66 12.47 13.11 -46.73
C ILE A 66 11.62 14.37 -46.53
N PRO A 67 10.28 14.35 -46.76
CA PRO A 67 9.42 15.50 -46.53
C PRO A 67 9.49 16.05 -45.10
N TYR A 68 9.49 15.16 -44.10
CA TYR A 68 9.35 15.52 -42.69
C TYR A 68 10.65 16.02 -42.06
N ILE A 69 11.82 15.52 -42.48
CA ILE A 69 13.11 15.98 -41.92
C ILE A 69 13.29 17.48 -42.15
N LEU A 70 12.95 17.95 -43.35
CA LEU A 70 13.09 19.37 -43.67
C LEU A 70 12.07 20.18 -42.90
N ASP A 71 10.81 19.77 -42.86
CA ASP A 71 9.76 20.48 -42.11
C ASP A 71 10.11 20.65 -40.62
N ILE A 72 10.53 19.56 -39.96
CA ILE A 72 10.84 19.56 -38.52
C ILE A 72 12.08 20.39 -38.19
N PHE A 73 13.11 20.33 -39.04
CA PHE A 73 14.43 20.90 -38.73
C PHE A 73 14.79 22.15 -39.53
N PHE A 74 13.91 22.65 -40.41
CA PHE A 74 14.20 23.71 -41.39
C PHE A 74 14.94 24.90 -40.79
N GLU A 75 14.41 25.47 -39.71
CA GLU A 75 14.96 26.66 -39.05
C GLU A 75 16.38 26.44 -38.49
N LYS A 76 16.65 25.23 -38.01
CA LYS A 76 17.92 24.86 -37.38
C LYS A 76 19.00 24.49 -38.41
N ARG A 77 18.63 24.27 -39.68
CA ARG A 77 19.57 23.80 -40.71
C ARG A 77 20.56 24.88 -41.12
N LYS A 78 21.84 24.51 -41.11
CA LYS A 78 22.96 25.34 -41.61
C LYS A 78 23.49 24.87 -42.97
N LYS A 79 23.16 23.63 -43.37
CA LYS A 79 23.61 22.99 -44.61
C LYS A 79 22.41 22.40 -45.37
N PRO A 80 22.45 22.40 -46.72
CA PRO A 80 21.45 21.72 -47.53
C PRO A 80 21.48 20.21 -47.30
N ILE A 81 20.36 19.54 -47.54
CA ILE A 81 20.34 18.08 -47.70
C ILE A 81 20.72 17.76 -49.14
N THR A 82 21.80 17.02 -49.34
CA THR A 82 22.19 16.51 -50.65
C THR A 82 21.58 15.13 -50.85
N ILE A 83 20.71 15.01 -51.85
CA ILE A 83 20.04 13.76 -52.20
C ILE A 83 20.73 13.18 -53.43
N TYR A 84 21.32 12.01 -53.23
CA TYR A 84 21.99 11.22 -54.24
C TYR A 84 21.09 10.09 -54.73
N GLY A 85 21.20 9.74 -56.01
CA GLY A 85 20.44 8.63 -56.60
C GLY A 85 20.61 8.61 -58.11
N THR A 86 20.08 7.59 -58.78
CA THR A 86 20.08 7.59 -60.26
C THR A 86 19.25 8.76 -60.80
N SER A 87 19.59 9.28 -61.98
CA SER A 87 18.88 10.43 -62.56
C SER A 87 17.37 10.25 -62.60
N LYS A 88 16.91 9.02 -62.88
CA LYS A 88 15.48 8.71 -62.94
C LYS A 88 14.82 8.64 -61.55
N THR A 89 15.52 8.13 -60.54
CA THR A 89 15.03 8.14 -59.15
C THR A 89 14.85 9.58 -58.64
N LEU A 90 15.81 10.46 -58.91
CA LEU A 90 15.74 11.87 -58.54
C LEU A 90 14.65 12.63 -59.30
N GLU A 91 14.49 12.35 -60.60
CA GLU A 91 13.38 12.90 -61.41
C GLU A 91 12.02 12.49 -60.82
N ASN A 92 11.84 11.22 -60.46
CA ASN A 92 10.59 10.72 -59.87
C ASN A 92 10.29 11.40 -58.52
N LEU A 93 11.28 11.52 -57.63
CA LEU A 93 11.13 12.18 -56.34
C LEU A 93 10.66 13.64 -56.50
N ARG A 94 11.29 14.39 -57.40
CA ARG A 94 10.90 15.78 -57.69
C ARG A 94 9.53 15.87 -58.37
N LYS A 95 9.24 14.99 -59.32
CA LYS A 95 7.99 15.05 -60.07
C LYS A 95 6.76 14.67 -59.23
N TYR A 96 6.89 13.70 -58.33
CA TYR A 96 5.74 13.08 -57.67
C TYR A 96 5.64 13.35 -56.16
N ILE A 97 6.70 13.83 -55.50
CA ILE A 97 6.67 14.14 -54.06
C ILE A 97 6.97 15.61 -53.81
N LEU A 98 8.12 16.10 -54.27
CA LEU A 98 8.56 17.48 -54.07
C LEU A 98 8.10 18.37 -55.23
N ASN A 99 6.79 18.56 -55.37
CA ASN A 99 6.18 19.17 -56.55
C ASN A 99 5.15 20.27 -56.24
N TRP A 100 5.10 20.76 -55.00
CA TRP A 100 4.09 21.73 -54.49
C TRP A 100 2.66 21.21 -54.39
N GLU A 101 2.33 20.03 -54.91
CA GLU A 101 1.00 19.42 -54.79
C GLU A 101 0.93 18.41 -53.65
N ILE A 102 1.91 17.51 -53.57
CA ILE A 102 2.03 16.51 -52.51
C ILE A 102 2.82 17.06 -51.33
N TRP A 103 3.95 17.71 -51.60
CA TRP A 103 4.78 18.36 -50.61
C TRP A 103 5.49 19.57 -51.21
N PRO A 104 5.81 20.62 -50.42
CA PRO A 104 6.58 21.76 -50.90
C PRO A 104 7.89 21.34 -51.58
N ASP A 105 8.20 21.94 -52.73
CA ASP A 105 9.48 21.68 -53.41
C ASP A 105 10.61 22.43 -52.71
N PHE A 106 11.18 21.78 -51.69
CA PHE A 106 12.34 22.31 -50.96
C PHE A 106 13.62 22.42 -51.81
N SER A 107 13.63 21.95 -53.05
CA SER A 107 14.74 22.24 -53.98
C SER A 107 14.65 23.67 -54.56
N GLU A 108 13.47 24.30 -54.49
CA GLU A 108 13.25 25.69 -54.91
C GLU A 108 13.36 26.68 -53.73
N ILE A 109 13.24 26.20 -52.49
CA ILE A 109 13.29 27.00 -51.25
C ILE A 109 14.74 27.22 -50.79
N GLU A 110 15.08 28.44 -50.36
CA GLU A 110 16.38 28.77 -49.77
C GLU A 110 16.40 28.61 -48.24
N LEU A 111 17.54 28.22 -47.68
CA LEU A 111 17.73 28.17 -46.23
C LEU A 111 17.68 29.58 -45.62
N LEU A 112 17.09 29.73 -44.44
CA LEU A 112 16.93 31.03 -43.77
C LEU A 112 18.25 31.78 -43.55
N ASN A 113 19.32 31.04 -43.24
CA ASN A 113 20.60 31.61 -42.83
C ASN A 113 21.67 31.59 -43.95
N LYS A 114 21.32 31.18 -45.19
CA LYS A 114 22.27 31.07 -46.30
C LYS A 114 21.55 31.05 -47.66
N LYS A 115 22.07 31.75 -48.67
CA LYS A 115 21.56 31.74 -50.07
C LYS A 115 21.79 30.41 -50.82
N SER A 116 21.56 29.28 -50.17
CA SER A 116 21.64 27.94 -50.76
C SER A 116 20.27 27.27 -50.67
N LYS A 117 19.89 26.53 -51.70
CA LYS A 117 18.65 25.73 -51.70
C LYS A 117 18.64 24.72 -50.55
N ALA A 118 17.47 24.39 -50.02
CA ALA A 118 17.35 23.46 -48.88
C ALA A 118 17.65 22.01 -49.28
N ILE A 119 17.34 21.64 -50.53
CA ILE A 119 17.73 20.36 -51.15
C ILE A 119 18.66 20.59 -52.35
N VAL A 120 19.67 19.73 -52.49
CA VAL A 120 20.52 19.63 -53.69
C VAL A 120 20.47 18.21 -54.23
N PHE A 121 20.05 18.04 -55.47
CA PHE A 121 20.05 16.73 -56.14
C PHE A 121 21.37 16.46 -56.85
N LYS A 122 21.97 15.29 -56.62
CA LYS A 122 23.20 14.85 -57.29
C LYS A 122 23.01 13.46 -57.93
N PRO A 123 22.92 13.37 -59.27
CA PRO A 123 22.81 12.08 -59.93
C PRO A 123 24.08 11.24 -59.70
N ILE A 124 23.91 9.93 -59.52
CA ILE A 124 25.00 8.95 -59.44
C ILE A 124 24.79 7.91 -60.55
N ASN A 125 25.85 7.60 -61.29
CA ASN A 125 25.88 6.53 -62.28
C ASN A 125 26.27 5.19 -61.66
N ILE A 126 25.86 4.08 -62.28
CA ILE A 126 26.31 2.75 -61.85
C ILE A 126 27.84 2.65 -61.97
N ASN A 127 28.48 2.08 -60.96
CA ASN A 127 29.93 2.00 -60.74
C ASN A 127 30.61 3.32 -60.38
N GLU A 128 29.88 4.43 -60.25
CA GLU A 128 30.42 5.69 -59.74
C GLU A 128 30.58 5.62 -58.22
N THR A 129 31.69 6.18 -57.72
CA THR A 129 32.01 6.21 -56.28
C THR A 129 32.00 7.64 -55.76
N ILE A 130 31.20 7.88 -54.72
CA ILE A 130 31.17 9.13 -53.96
C ILE A 130 32.01 8.95 -52.69
N ILE A 131 32.85 9.94 -52.39
CA ILE A 131 33.66 9.98 -51.16
C ILE A 131 33.08 11.07 -50.25
N LEU A 132 32.75 10.69 -49.02
CA LEU A 132 32.22 11.59 -48.00
C LEU A 132 33.34 12.25 -47.18
N ASP A 133 32.98 13.26 -46.39
CA ASP A 133 33.90 14.04 -45.55
C ASP A 133 34.68 13.20 -44.52
N ASP A 134 34.18 12.01 -44.17
CA ASP A 134 34.82 11.07 -43.23
C ASP A 134 35.57 9.92 -43.93
N ASP A 135 35.92 10.10 -45.20
CA ASP A 135 36.55 9.11 -46.10
C ASP A 135 35.69 7.86 -46.39
N THR A 136 34.43 7.83 -45.97
CA THR A 136 33.50 6.75 -46.36
C THR A 136 33.26 6.81 -47.86
N LYS A 137 33.49 5.69 -48.55
CA LYS A 137 33.21 5.55 -49.99
C LYS A 137 31.90 4.83 -50.22
N ILE A 138 31.09 5.34 -51.13
CA ILE A 138 29.81 4.76 -51.53
C ILE A 138 29.82 4.58 -53.04
N THR A 139 29.78 3.33 -53.48
CA THR A 139 29.77 2.98 -54.90
C THR A 139 28.41 2.45 -55.29
N ALA A 140 27.75 3.07 -56.27
CA ALA A 140 26.48 2.56 -56.78
C ALA A 140 26.72 1.29 -57.62
N ILE A 141 25.90 0.27 -57.43
CA ILE A 141 26.00 -1.00 -58.17
C ILE A 141 24.68 -1.33 -58.86
N LYS A 142 24.80 -2.14 -59.92
CA LYS A 142 23.64 -2.60 -60.68
C LYS A 142 22.74 -3.48 -59.81
N ASN A 143 21.44 -3.25 -59.90
CA ASN A 143 20.40 -3.97 -59.18
C ASN A 143 19.29 -4.44 -60.12
N ASN A 144 18.40 -5.34 -59.67
CA ASN A 144 17.28 -5.87 -60.45
C ASN A 144 15.94 -5.66 -59.72
N HIS A 145 15.40 -4.44 -59.77
CA HIS A 145 14.08 -4.13 -59.19
C HIS A 145 13.25 -3.21 -60.08
N THR A 146 13.57 -1.92 -60.10
CA THR A 146 13.04 -0.96 -61.09
C THR A 146 14.14 -0.55 -62.06
N ASN A 147 13.78 -0.01 -63.21
CA ASN A 147 14.77 0.45 -64.21
C ASN A 147 15.72 1.54 -63.68
N SER A 148 15.37 2.18 -62.56
CA SER A 148 16.18 3.21 -61.89
C SER A 148 16.79 2.76 -60.57
N SER A 149 16.58 1.49 -60.16
CA SER A 149 17.09 0.96 -58.90
C SER A 149 18.60 0.70 -58.94
N CYS A 150 19.27 0.96 -57.82
CA CYS A 150 20.67 0.59 -57.60
C CYS A 150 20.87 0.05 -56.17
N GLY A 151 21.89 -0.78 -56.01
CA GLY A 151 22.45 -1.12 -54.70
C GLY A 151 23.65 -0.24 -54.39
N TYR A 152 24.24 -0.40 -53.21
CA TYR A 152 25.44 0.33 -52.81
C TYR A 152 26.49 -0.56 -52.17
N ILE A 153 27.76 -0.28 -52.44
CA ILE A 153 28.90 -0.75 -51.64
C ILE A 153 29.33 0.39 -50.74
N ILE A 154 29.37 0.15 -49.44
CA ILE A 154 29.87 1.07 -48.43
C ILE A 154 31.26 0.58 -48.02
N THR A 155 32.29 1.40 -48.20
CA THR A 155 33.66 1.08 -47.79
C THR A 155 34.16 2.04 -46.73
N LYS A 156 34.65 1.50 -45.61
CA LYS A 156 35.32 2.23 -44.53
C LYS A 156 36.58 1.48 -44.10
N ASN A 157 37.70 2.19 -43.94
CA ASN A 157 38.98 1.59 -43.49
C ASN A 157 39.31 0.26 -44.19
N GLN A 158 39.22 0.26 -45.52
CA GLN A 158 39.45 -0.90 -46.40
C GLN A 158 38.47 -2.09 -46.24
N ASN A 159 37.50 -2.02 -45.34
CA ASN A 159 36.44 -3.01 -45.19
C ASN A 159 35.18 -2.53 -45.89
N SER A 160 34.47 -3.44 -46.59
CA SER A 160 33.29 -3.10 -47.37
C SER A 160 32.08 -3.95 -47.01
N LEU A 161 30.91 -3.32 -47.07
CA LEU A 161 29.61 -3.96 -46.96
C LEU A 161 28.80 -3.65 -48.23
N LEU A 162 28.19 -4.67 -48.81
CA LEU A 162 27.25 -4.51 -49.93
C LEU A 162 25.82 -4.45 -49.40
N PHE A 163 25.03 -3.51 -49.91
CA PHE A 163 23.59 -3.44 -49.69
C PHE A 163 22.89 -3.54 -51.04
N SER A 164 22.07 -4.60 -51.23
CA SER A 164 21.43 -4.83 -52.53
C SER A 164 20.30 -3.85 -52.84
N SER A 165 19.65 -3.28 -51.82
CA SER A 165 18.27 -2.78 -51.90
C SER A 165 17.28 -3.90 -52.24
N ASP A 166 16.01 -3.53 -52.43
CA ASP A 166 14.96 -4.34 -53.01
C ASP A 166 15.48 -4.95 -54.30
N THR A 167 15.42 -6.28 -54.44
CA THR A 167 16.06 -6.94 -55.57
C THR A 167 15.45 -8.28 -55.90
N TYR A 168 15.46 -8.64 -57.18
CA TYR A 168 15.27 -10.01 -57.67
C TYR A 168 16.63 -10.66 -57.96
N CYS A 169 16.65 -11.82 -58.64
CA CYS A 169 17.90 -12.47 -59.06
C CYS A 169 18.78 -11.53 -59.92
N CYS A 170 20.01 -11.26 -59.48
CA CYS A 170 20.92 -10.31 -60.12
C CYS A 170 22.37 -10.81 -60.10
N ASP A 171 22.84 -11.34 -61.23
CA ASP A 171 24.15 -11.99 -61.33
C ASP A 171 25.32 -11.02 -61.07
N SER A 172 25.17 -9.74 -61.43
CA SER A 172 26.19 -8.72 -61.21
C SER A 172 26.49 -8.46 -59.73
N ILE A 173 25.53 -8.69 -58.82
CA ILE A 173 25.76 -8.57 -57.37
C ILE A 173 26.79 -9.61 -56.94
N TRP A 174 26.60 -10.87 -57.34
CA TRP A 174 27.49 -11.97 -56.98
C TRP A 174 28.85 -11.87 -57.66
N GLU A 175 28.90 -11.43 -58.93
CA GLU A 175 30.17 -11.13 -59.60
C GLU A 175 30.97 -10.06 -58.86
N THR A 176 30.29 -9.00 -58.40
CA THR A 176 30.89 -7.90 -57.64
C THR A 176 31.42 -8.37 -56.28
N ILE A 177 30.66 -9.21 -55.57
CA ILE A 177 31.08 -9.83 -54.29
C ILE A 177 32.29 -10.74 -54.48
N ASN A 178 32.27 -11.58 -55.52
CA ASN A 178 33.33 -12.54 -55.80
C ASN A 178 34.64 -11.84 -56.24
N ASN A 179 34.53 -10.73 -56.97
CA ASN A 179 35.69 -9.99 -57.48
C ASN A 179 36.28 -8.97 -56.49
N ASN A 180 35.60 -8.71 -55.36
CA ASN A 180 36.05 -7.74 -54.35
C ASN A 180 36.16 -8.38 -52.96
N LEU A 181 37.37 -8.82 -52.60
CA LEU A 181 37.66 -9.48 -51.32
C LEU A 181 37.51 -8.57 -50.09
N ASN A 182 37.45 -7.25 -50.28
CA ASN A 182 37.19 -6.30 -49.20
C ASN A 182 35.72 -6.30 -48.77
N ILE A 183 34.81 -6.83 -49.59
CA ILE A 183 33.41 -7.04 -49.19
C ILE A 183 33.39 -8.21 -48.21
N LYS A 184 33.08 -7.92 -46.95
CA LYS A 184 33.02 -8.90 -45.85
C LYS A 184 31.60 -9.20 -45.40
N ALA A 185 30.66 -8.31 -45.70
CA ALA A 185 29.25 -8.52 -45.43
C ALA A 185 28.36 -8.08 -46.61
N ALA A 186 27.20 -8.71 -46.76
CA ALA A 186 26.15 -8.28 -47.67
C ALA A 186 24.78 -8.25 -46.97
N ILE A 187 24.05 -7.16 -47.13
CA ILE A 187 22.64 -7.02 -46.74
C ILE A 187 21.81 -7.25 -47.99
N ILE A 188 20.98 -8.31 -47.97
CA ILE A 188 20.18 -8.77 -49.10
C ILE A 188 18.69 -8.73 -48.76
N ASP A 189 17.89 -8.21 -49.69
CA ASP A 189 16.42 -8.22 -49.60
C ASP A 189 15.86 -9.65 -49.62
N VAL A 190 14.93 -9.96 -48.70
CA VAL A 190 14.04 -11.12 -48.78
C VAL A 190 12.65 -10.73 -48.28
N SER A 191 11.74 -10.46 -49.21
CA SER A 191 10.44 -9.85 -48.88
C SER A 191 9.28 -10.83 -48.73
N PHE A 192 9.31 -11.98 -49.41
CA PHE A 192 8.15 -12.88 -49.50
C PHE A 192 8.50 -14.35 -49.19
N PRO A 193 7.61 -15.10 -48.51
CA PRO A 193 7.72 -16.54 -48.39
C PRO A 193 7.87 -17.25 -49.75
N SER A 194 8.56 -18.37 -49.77
CA SER A 194 8.91 -19.13 -50.98
C SER A 194 7.69 -19.59 -51.79
N LYS A 195 6.54 -19.79 -51.12
CA LYS A 195 5.26 -20.08 -51.79
C LYS A 195 4.76 -18.96 -52.71
N PHE A 196 5.23 -17.72 -52.55
CA PHE A 196 4.82 -16.55 -53.33
C PHE A 196 5.80 -16.21 -54.46
N LYS A 197 6.40 -17.23 -55.09
CA LYS A 197 7.38 -17.06 -56.18
C LYS A 197 6.92 -16.14 -57.31
N GLN A 198 5.65 -16.23 -57.72
CA GLN A 198 5.11 -15.39 -58.79
C GLN A 198 5.03 -13.92 -58.37
N LEU A 199 4.49 -13.64 -57.17
CA LEU A 199 4.43 -12.28 -56.64
C LEU A 199 5.84 -11.68 -56.49
N ALA A 200 6.79 -12.47 -56.01
CA ALA A 200 8.20 -12.06 -55.89
C ALA A 200 8.82 -11.74 -57.26
N PHE A 201 8.49 -12.50 -58.31
CA PHE A 201 8.94 -12.21 -59.68
C PHE A 201 8.32 -10.93 -60.26
N ASP A 202 7.01 -10.72 -60.04
CA ASP A 202 6.26 -9.58 -60.57
C ASP A 202 6.66 -8.27 -59.87
N SER A 203 6.86 -8.32 -58.55
CA SER A 203 7.30 -7.18 -57.73
C SER A 203 8.82 -7.04 -57.63
N LYS A 204 9.58 -7.95 -58.24
CA LYS A 204 11.05 -7.97 -58.27
C LYS A 204 11.70 -7.98 -56.88
N HIS A 205 11.31 -8.96 -56.07
CA HIS A 205 11.88 -9.25 -54.75
C HIS A 205 12.34 -10.70 -54.63
N LEU A 206 13.25 -11.00 -53.71
CA LEU A 206 13.67 -12.37 -53.43
C LEU A 206 12.71 -13.07 -52.45
N THR A 207 12.73 -14.40 -52.54
CA THR A 207 12.20 -15.32 -51.53
C THR A 207 13.35 -16.14 -50.94
N PRO A 208 13.19 -16.79 -49.77
CA PRO A 208 14.23 -17.65 -49.20
C PRO A 208 14.75 -18.71 -50.19
N ALA A 209 13.85 -19.39 -50.92
CA ALA A 209 14.25 -20.36 -51.94
C ALA A 209 15.07 -19.75 -53.09
N LEU A 210 14.69 -18.56 -53.57
CA LEU A 210 15.43 -17.87 -54.62
C LEU A 210 16.80 -17.40 -54.13
N LEU A 211 16.90 -16.90 -52.90
CA LEU A 211 18.20 -16.52 -52.32
C LEU A 211 19.10 -17.76 -52.16
N SER A 212 18.56 -18.90 -51.73
CA SER A 212 19.31 -20.17 -51.67
C SER A 212 19.91 -20.55 -53.04
N GLU A 213 19.15 -20.39 -54.13
CA GLU A 213 19.65 -20.63 -55.48
C GLU A 213 20.73 -19.62 -55.90
N GLN A 214 20.57 -18.35 -55.52
CA GLN A 214 21.52 -17.28 -55.82
C GLN A 214 22.85 -17.46 -55.06
N LEU A 215 22.79 -17.89 -53.80
CA LEU A 215 23.97 -18.16 -52.97
C LEU A 215 24.88 -19.23 -53.56
N LYS A 216 24.38 -20.15 -54.41
CA LYS A 216 25.22 -21.12 -55.14
C LYS A 216 26.22 -20.46 -56.09
N LYS A 217 26.03 -19.18 -56.45
CA LYS A 217 26.96 -18.40 -57.29
C LYS A 217 28.09 -17.77 -56.47
N LEU A 218 28.02 -17.80 -55.15
CA LEU A 218 29.07 -17.34 -54.26
C LEU A 218 30.26 -18.32 -54.30
N LYS A 219 31.46 -17.81 -54.57
CA LYS A 219 32.69 -18.62 -54.73
C LYS A 219 33.65 -18.50 -53.54
N ARG A 220 33.18 -17.95 -52.43
CA ARG A 220 33.96 -17.65 -51.23
C ARG A 220 33.13 -17.92 -49.99
N ASP A 221 33.79 -18.28 -48.91
CA ASP A 221 33.19 -18.75 -47.65
C ASP A 221 33.33 -17.74 -46.50
N ASP A 222 33.97 -16.58 -46.72
CA ASP A 222 34.24 -15.58 -45.68
C ASP A 222 33.22 -14.41 -45.66
N LEU A 223 32.14 -14.50 -46.44
CA LEU A 223 31.11 -13.47 -46.55
C LEU A 223 30.00 -13.69 -45.52
N ARG A 224 29.71 -12.66 -44.71
CA ARG A 224 28.57 -12.64 -43.80
C ARG A 224 27.29 -12.16 -44.51
N ILE A 225 26.19 -12.89 -44.37
CA ILE A 225 24.89 -12.55 -44.99
C ILE A 225 23.91 -12.02 -43.96
N TYR A 226 23.46 -10.78 -44.17
CA TYR A 226 22.36 -10.19 -43.45
C TYR A 226 21.13 -10.11 -44.34
N ILE A 227 19.96 -10.34 -43.78
CA ILE A 227 18.69 -10.25 -44.51
C ILE A 227 17.90 -9.05 -44.01
N ASN A 228 17.39 -8.24 -44.94
CA ASN A 228 16.50 -7.12 -44.65
C ASN A 228 15.22 -7.18 -45.49
N HIS A 229 14.40 -6.15 -45.34
CA HIS A 229 13.20 -5.89 -46.13
C HIS A 229 12.10 -6.95 -45.98
N ILE A 230 12.15 -7.73 -44.90
CA ILE A 230 11.09 -8.67 -44.55
C ILE A 230 9.78 -7.91 -44.39
N LYS A 231 8.71 -8.44 -44.98
CA LYS A 231 7.37 -7.89 -44.78
C LYS A 231 6.80 -8.37 -43.45
N PRO A 232 6.42 -7.47 -42.53
CA PRO A 232 5.90 -7.82 -41.21
C PRO A 232 4.77 -8.87 -41.21
N ALA A 233 3.88 -8.80 -42.20
CA ALA A 233 2.76 -9.75 -42.34
C ALA A 233 3.21 -11.22 -42.48
N TYR A 234 4.44 -11.46 -42.90
CA TYR A 234 5.00 -12.79 -43.14
C TYR A 234 6.22 -13.10 -42.28
N GLU A 235 6.55 -12.24 -41.31
CA GLU A 235 7.79 -12.30 -40.54
C GLU A 235 8.06 -13.70 -39.96
N LYS A 236 7.09 -14.30 -39.27
CA LYS A 236 7.24 -15.63 -38.64
C LYS A 236 7.60 -16.73 -39.65
N ILE A 237 6.96 -16.70 -40.83
CA ILE A 237 7.18 -17.71 -41.87
C ILE A 237 8.54 -17.47 -42.53
N LEU A 238 8.87 -16.22 -42.82
CA LEU A 238 10.14 -15.83 -43.43
C LEU A 238 11.32 -16.18 -42.52
N ARG A 239 11.26 -15.86 -41.23
CA ARG A 239 12.31 -16.23 -40.26
C ARG A 239 12.54 -17.74 -40.23
N LYS A 240 11.46 -18.52 -40.26
CA LYS A 240 11.54 -19.98 -40.31
C LYS A 240 12.17 -20.47 -41.61
N GLU A 241 11.66 -20.05 -42.77
CA GLU A 241 12.21 -20.48 -44.06
C GLU A 241 13.68 -20.07 -44.23
N ILE A 242 14.07 -18.89 -43.77
CA ILE A 242 15.46 -18.42 -43.80
C ILE A 242 16.39 -19.35 -42.99
N GLN A 243 15.92 -19.83 -41.84
CA GLN A 243 16.62 -20.85 -41.06
C GLN A 243 16.65 -22.21 -41.77
N ASP A 244 15.50 -22.65 -42.30
CA ASP A 244 15.37 -23.96 -42.97
C ASP A 244 16.27 -24.05 -44.23
N TYR A 245 16.49 -22.94 -44.93
CA TYR A 245 17.39 -22.83 -46.08
C TYR A 245 18.86 -22.51 -45.74
N ASP A 246 19.19 -22.34 -44.45
CA ASP A 246 20.53 -21.98 -43.95
C ASP A 246 21.16 -20.76 -44.65
N LEU A 247 20.38 -19.68 -44.77
CA LEU A 247 20.78 -18.50 -45.56
C LEU A 247 21.70 -17.53 -44.82
N LEU A 248 21.85 -17.69 -43.50
CA LEU A 248 22.56 -16.75 -42.62
C LEU A 248 24.04 -17.13 -42.45
N LEU A 249 24.81 -16.98 -43.54
CA LEU A 249 26.23 -17.36 -43.56
C LEU A 249 27.08 -16.52 -42.60
N ASN A 250 28.05 -17.16 -41.95
CA ASN A 250 29.08 -16.56 -41.08
C ASN A 250 28.54 -15.66 -39.96
N GLU A 251 27.63 -16.18 -39.12
CA GLU A 251 26.97 -15.41 -38.05
C GLU A 251 26.11 -14.25 -38.58
N GLY A 252 25.56 -14.44 -39.78
CA GLY A 252 24.54 -13.59 -40.35
C GLY A 252 23.29 -13.51 -39.47
N LYS A 253 22.48 -12.48 -39.69
CA LYS A 253 21.15 -12.40 -39.07
C LYS A 253 20.12 -11.71 -39.95
N ILE A 254 18.87 -11.95 -39.61
CA ILE A 254 17.76 -11.12 -40.05
C ILE A 254 17.84 -9.82 -39.26
N LEU A 255 17.88 -8.69 -39.96
CA LEU A 255 18.07 -7.37 -39.36
C LEU A 255 16.77 -6.86 -38.75
N ASP A 256 16.93 -6.22 -37.60
CA ASP A 256 15.88 -5.50 -36.88
C ASP A 256 16.20 -4.00 -36.78
N ASP A 257 15.18 -3.18 -36.54
CA ASP A 257 15.34 -1.74 -36.31
C ASP A 257 16.31 -1.50 -35.12
N GLY A 258 17.32 -0.67 -35.33
CA GLY A 258 18.34 -0.32 -34.32
C GLY A 258 19.59 -1.19 -34.33
N ASP A 259 19.68 -2.21 -35.18
CA ASP A 259 20.86 -3.05 -35.33
C ASP A 259 22.11 -2.25 -35.74
N VAL A 260 23.27 -2.67 -35.24
CA VAL A 260 24.58 -2.10 -35.62
C VAL A 260 25.43 -3.20 -36.23
N ILE A 261 25.94 -2.97 -37.44
CA ILE A 261 26.66 -3.97 -38.23
C ILE A 261 28.10 -3.49 -38.45
N SER A 262 29.07 -4.34 -38.14
CA SER A 262 30.48 -4.09 -38.47
C SER A 262 30.73 -4.35 -39.96
N LEU A 263 31.55 -3.53 -40.60
CA LEU A 263 32.04 -3.78 -41.95
C LEU A 263 33.19 -4.81 -41.97
N SER A 264 33.80 -5.13 -40.83
CA SER A 264 34.85 -6.15 -40.70
C SER A 264 34.31 -7.47 -40.12
N ASN A 265 35.05 -8.56 -40.33
CA ASN A 265 34.74 -9.88 -39.75
C ASN A 265 35.07 -9.98 -38.24
N GLU A 266 35.69 -8.95 -37.65
CA GLU A 266 35.87 -8.84 -36.20
C GLU A 266 34.52 -8.43 -35.59
N TYR A 267 33.78 -9.38 -35.00
CA TYR A 267 32.55 -9.09 -34.30
C TYR A 267 32.72 -9.26 -32.78
N LEU A 268 32.62 -8.15 -32.05
CA LEU A 268 32.10 -8.13 -30.69
C LEU A 268 30.62 -7.76 -30.81
N ALA A 269 29.77 -8.66 -30.30
CA ALA A 269 28.34 -8.51 -30.26
C ALA A 269 27.90 -7.17 -29.67
N TYR A 270 27.31 -6.33 -30.50
CA TYR A 270 26.43 -5.26 -30.05
C TYR A 270 25.04 -5.49 -30.65
N ASN A 271 24.06 -5.59 -29.76
CA ASN A 271 22.61 -5.67 -29.98
C ASN A 271 22.00 -7.06 -30.25
N THR A 272 21.70 -7.73 -29.14
CA THR A 272 20.43 -8.47 -28.92
C THR A 272 19.80 -8.19 -27.55
N ASN A 273 20.49 -7.47 -26.66
CA ASN A 273 20.07 -7.33 -25.26
C ASN A 273 19.27 -6.04 -24.98
N ARG A 274 19.50 -4.91 -25.65
CA ARG A 274 18.93 -3.62 -25.18
C ARG A 274 17.42 -3.40 -25.38
N THR A 275 16.76 -4.02 -26.36
CA THR A 275 15.30 -3.81 -26.60
C THR A 275 14.39 -4.78 -25.85
N ASN A 276 14.81 -6.03 -25.64
CA ASN A 276 14.07 -6.99 -24.81
C ASN A 276 14.32 -6.82 -23.30
N ILE A 277 15.52 -6.35 -22.91
CA ILE A 277 15.83 -6.06 -21.51
C ILE A 277 14.95 -4.92 -20.98
N ASN A 278 14.79 -3.82 -21.72
CA ASN A 278 13.93 -2.70 -21.30
C ASN A 278 12.46 -3.10 -21.06
N LYS A 279 11.87 -3.98 -21.89
CA LYS A 279 10.48 -4.46 -21.64
C LYS A 279 10.39 -5.36 -20.41
N LYS A 280 11.41 -6.20 -20.16
CA LYS A 280 11.44 -7.10 -19.00
C LYS A 280 11.70 -6.33 -17.69
N GLU A 281 12.60 -5.36 -17.70
CA GLU A 281 12.89 -4.48 -16.55
C GLU A 281 11.71 -3.58 -16.21
N ILE A 282 11.07 -2.95 -17.20
CA ILE A 282 9.85 -2.16 -16.97
C ILE A 282 8.74 -3.04 -16.40
N LYS A 283 8.54 -4.26 -16.93
CA LYS A 283 7.54 -5.18 -16.39
C LYS A 283 7.86 -5.57 -14.95
N LYS A 284 9.11 -5.91 -14.64
CA LYS A 284 9.54 -6.17 -13.27
C LYS A 284 9.30 -4.96 -12.35
N LEU A 285 9.54 -3.74 -12.83
CA LEU A 285 9.35 -2.52 -12.03
C LEU A 285 7.87 -2.28 -11.73
N ILE A 286 7.00 -2.55 -12.69
CA ILE A 286 5.54 -2.54 -12.49
C ILE A 286 5.12 -3.62 -11.49
N ASP A 287 5.64 -4.84 -11.60
CA ASP A 287 5.27 -5.97 -10.74
C ASP A 287 5.74 -5.74 -9.29
N ILE A 288 6.95 -5.20 -9.09
CA ILE A 288 7.45 -4.78 -7.79
C ILE A 288 6.63 -3.61 -7.24
N GLY A 289 6.37 -2.56 -8.04
CA GLY A 289 5.53 -1.43 -7.61
C GLY A 289 4.12 -1.85 -7.16
N LYS A 290 3.51 -2.81 -7.85
CA LYS A 290 2.23 -3.42 -7.42
C LYS A 290 2.37 -4.18 -6.09
N SER A 291 3.44 -4.96 -5.94
CA SER A 291 3.71 -5.69 -4.70
C SER A 291 3.88 -4.74 -3.51
N LEU A 292 4.69 -3.67 -3.69
CA LEU A 292 4.98 -2.66 -2.68
C LEU A 292 3.75 -1.85 -2.23
N THR A 293 2.78 -1.62 -3.11
CA THR A 293 1.56 -0.87 -2.77
C THR A 293 0.50 -1.72 -2.10
N SER A 294 0.51 -3.04 -2.34
CA SER A 294 -0.43 -3.99 -1.73
C SER A 294 0.01 -4.53 -0.37
N GLU A 295 1.31 -4.43 -0.05
CA GLU A 295 1.88 -4.98 1.18
C GLU A 295 1.52 -4.13 2.40
N LYS A 296 0.94 -4.77 3.41
CA LYS A 296 0.53 -4.11 4.67
C LYS A 296 1.54 -4.33 5.78
N ASN A 297 2.27 -5.44 5.74
CA ASN A 297 3.26 -5.74 6.77
C ASN A 297 4.52 -4.91 6.50
N PHE A 298 4.87 -4.04 7.45
CA PHE A 298 6.00 -3.14 7.35
C PHE A 298 7.33 -3.87 7.13
N ASP A 299 7.57 -4.95 7.87
CA ASP A 299 8.81 -5.72 7.79
C ASP A 299 8.94 -6.43 6.42
N VAL A 300 7.85 -7.02 5.93
CA VAL A 300 7.79 -7.65 4.60
C VAL A 300 7.99 -6.60 3.50
N LEU A 301 7.39 -5.41 3.67
CA LEU A 301 7.54 -4.31 2.73
C LEU A 301 9.01 -3.87 2.63
N MET A 302 9.68 -3.66 3.76
CA MET A 302 11.09 -3.23 3.76
C MET A 302 11.98 -4.26 3.08
N GLU A 303 11.73 -5.53 3.33
CA GLU A 303 12.48 -6.62 2.72
C GLU A 303 12.25 -6.72 1.21
N LYS A 304 11.00 -6.58 0.75
CA LYS A 304 10.66 -6.54 -0.68
C LYS A 304 11.33 -5.38 -1.40
N ILE A 305 11.40 -4.20 -0.76
CA ILE A 305 12.11 -3.03 -1.32
C ILE A 305 13.58 -3.36 -1.50
N LEU A 306 14.24 -3.89 -0.47
CA LEU A 306 15.65 -4.19 -0.55
C LEU A 306 15.95 -5.27 -1.60
N LEU A 307 15.20 -6.37 -1.59
CA LEU A 307 15.36 -7.47 -2.54
C LEU A 307 15.13 -7.04 -3.98
N GLY A 308 14.07 -6.26 -4.24
CA GLY A 308 13.83 -5.75 -5.58
C GLY A 308 14.96 -4.83 -6.04
N ALA A 309 15.49 -3.98 -5.17
CA ALA A 309 16.59 -3.08 -5.52
C ALA A 309 17.90 -3.83 -5.81
N LYS A 310 18.20 -4.88 -5.03
CA LYS A 310 19.31 -5.78 -5.30
C LYS A 310 19.15 -6.50 -6.64
N GLU A 311 17.96 -7.06 -6.90
CA GLU A 311 17.68 -7.78 -8.14
C GLU A 311 17.78 -6.88 -9.38
N PHE A 312 17.37 -5.62 -9.29
CA PHE A 312 17.45 -4.68 -10.41
C PHE A 312 18.84 -4.18 -10.74
N SER A 313 19.69 -4.08 -9.72
CA SER A 313 21.03 -3.52 -9.87
C SER A 313 22.11 -4.58 -9.95
N ASP A 314 21.73 -5.86 -9.86
CA ASP A 314 22.61 -7.01 -9.72
C ASP A 314 23.57 -6.86 -8.52
N ALA A 315 23.10 -6.27 -7.42
CA ALA A 315 23.93 -6.03 -6.23
C ALA A 315 24.00 -7.27 -5.33
N ASP A 316 25.20 -7.62 -4.87
CA ASP A 316 25.42 -8.72 -3.91
C ASP A 316 24.87 -8.38 -2.51
N GLY A 317 25.01 -7.11 -2.11
CA GLY A 317 24.61 -6.64 -0.80
C GLY A 317 23.70 -5.42 -0.86
N GLY A 318 22.91 -5.23 0.18
CA GLY A 318 22.15 -4.01 0.37
C GLY A 318 21.70 -3.81 1.81
N THR A 319 21.43 -2.55 2.12
CA THR A 319 20.90 -2.09 3.40
C THR A 319 19.84 -1.02 3.18
N LEU A 320 18.72 -1.14 3.89
CA LEU A 320 17.69 -0.11 3.97
C LEU A 320 17.72 0.52 5.36
N TYR A 321 17.80 1.84 5.39
CA TYR A 321 17.76 2.68 6.58
C TYR A 321 16.49 3.53 6.58
N LEU A 322 15.94 3.80 7.76
CA LEU A 322 14.94 4.84 7.96
C LEU A 322 15.45 5.89 8.94
N VAL A 323 15.07 7.12 8.71
CA VAL A 323 15.34 8.23 9.63
C VAL A 323 14.48 8.04 10.88
N THR A 324 15.08 8.22 12.05
CA THR A 324 14.39 8.14 13.34
C THR A 324 13.42 9.32 13.52
N GLU A 325 12.42 9.19 14.38
CA GLU A 325 11.41 10.25 14.60
C GLU A 325 12.01 11.56 15.13
N ASP A 326 13.15 11.49 15.82
CA ASP A 326 13.89 12.67 16.29
C ASP A 326 14.78 13.30 15.21
N GLU A 327 14.78 12.75 13.99
CA GLU A 327 15.56 13.15 12.82
C GLU A 327 17.08 13.22 13.05
N LYS A 328 17.58 12.53 14.08
CA LYS A 328 19.00 12.59 14.46
C LYS A 328 19.81 11.40 14.00
N ARG A 329 19.16 10.29 13.63
CA ARG A 329 19.82 9.01 13.38
C ARG A 329 19.17 8.26 12.20
N LEU A 330 19.96 7.36 11.62
CA LEU A 330 19.49 6.34 10.67
C LEU A 330 19.42 5.00 11.40
N LYS A 331 18.22 4.45 11.45
CA LYS A 331 17.94 3.12 11.98
C LYS A 331 17.97 2.11 10.84
N PHE A 332 18.78 1.07 10.99
CA PHE A 332 18.75 -0.09 10.10
C PHE A 332 17.37 -0.73 10.13
N GLN A 333 16.82 -1.09 8.97
CA GLN A 333 15.56 -1.83 8.86
C GLN A 333 15.74 -3.21 8.26
N VAL A 334 16.56 -3.32 7.21
CA VAL A 334 16.89 -4.58 6.56
C VAL A 334 18.34 -4.53 6.08
N VAL A 335 19.08 -5.61 6.29
CA VAL A 335 20.44 -5.81 5.80
C VAL A 335 20.52 -7.18 5.17
N GLN A 336 20.94 -7.27 3.91
CA GLN A 336 21.15 -8.54 3.23
C GLN A 336 22.40 -8.54 2.36
N THR A 337 23.26 -9.55 2.52
CA THR A 337 24.45 -9.77 1.68
C THR A 337 24.53 -11.24 1.31
N ASP A 338 24.40 -11.56 0.01
CA ASP A 338 24.22 -12.94 -0.46
C ASP A 338 25.50 -13.75 -0.32
N SER A 339 26.64 -13.20 -0.75
CA SER A 339 27.96 -13.83 -0.62
C SER A 339 28.36 -14.20 0.81
N LEU A 340 27.81 -13.49 1.80
CA LEU A 340 28.05 -13.74 3.22
C LEU A 340 26.92 -14.50 3.91
N SER A 341 25.82 -14.79 3.20
CA SER A 341 24.59 -15.35 3.77
C SER A 341 24.08 -14.56 4.99
N ILE A 342 24.30 -13.24 4.99
CA ILE A 342 23.83 -12.35 6.06
C ILE A 342 22.42 -11.89 5.69
N LYS A 343 21.48 -12.10 6.60
CA LYS A 343 20.14 -11.51 6.55
C LYS A 343 19.76 -11.06 7.95
N MET A 344 19.39 -9.79 8.11
CA MET A 344 18.95 -9.20 9.37
C MET A 344 17.86 -8.17 9.10
N GLY A 345 16.92 -8.01 10.04
CA GLY A 345 15.78 -7.12 9.84
C GLY A 345 14.78 -7.68 8.84
N GLY A 346 13.70 -6.94 8.58
CA GLY A 346 12.57 -7.46 7.79
C GLY A 346 11.97 -8.69 8.46
N THR A 347 11.72 -9.76 7.69
CA THR A 347 11.10 -10.98 8.23
C THR A 347 12.06 -11.89 9.02
N GLU A 348 13.37 -11.64 8.97
CA GLU A 348 14.42 -12.52 9.51
C GLU A 348 14.86 -12.17 10.95
N GLY A 349 14.22 -11.19 11.61
CA GLY A 349 14.39 -10.91 13.04
C GLY A 349 15.14 -9.62 13.39
N LYS A 350 15.58 -9.49 14.66
CA LYS A 350 16.11 -8.24 15.23
C LYS A 350 17.49 -7.86 14.68
N ILE A 351 17.67 -6.57 14.40
CA ILE A 351 18.97 -6.01 14.03
C ILE A 351 19.81 -5.76 15.29
N ILE A 352 21.05 -6.24 15.25
CA ILE A 352 22.03 -6.15 16.35
C ILE A 352 23.00 -4.97 16.20
N TRP A 353 22.90 -4.22 15.10
CA TRP A 353 23.80 -3.10 14.81
C TRP A 353 23.27 -1.77 15.35
N PRO A 354 24.15 -0.90 15.89
CA PRO A 354 23.75 0.39 16.42
C PRO A 354 23.29 1.34 15.32
N GLU A 355 22.37 2.24 15.65
CA GLU A 355 21.90 3.30 14.76
C GLU A 355 23.05 4.22 14.34
N LEU A 356 22.98 4.78 13.12
CA LEU A 356 24.01 5.68 12.60
C LEU A 356 23.64 7.13 12.92
N PRO A 357 24.52 7.91 13.58
CA PRO A 357 24.24 9.31 13.87
C PRO A 357 24.32 10.18 12.60
N LEU A 358 23.28 10.99 12.35
CA LEU A 358 23.29 12.03 11.31
C LEU A 358 24.10 13.25 11.75
N TYR A 359 24.19 13.51 13.06
CA TYR A 359 24.97 14.60 13.63
C TYR A 359 26.00 14.05 14.62
N LYS A 360 27.19 14.64 14.64
CA LYS A 360 28.25 14.33 15.61
C LYS A 360 27.87 14.84 17.01
N GLU A 361 28.61 14.42 18.04
CA GLU A 361 28.37 14.85 19.44
C GLU A 361 28.46 16.38 19.63
N ASP A 362 29.18 17.09 18.74
CA ASP A 362 29.28 18.55 18.73
C ASP A 362 28.14 19.25 17.97
N GLY A 363 27.13 18.49 17.50
CA GLY A 363 25.98 18.98 16.76
C GLY A 363 26.20 19.24 15.26
N LYS A 364 27.41 19.01 14.73
CA LYS A 364 27.69 19.22 13.31
C LYS A 364 27.23 18.03 12.43
N PRO A 365 26.87 18.28 11.16
CA PRO A 365 26.53 17.21 10.20
C PRO A 365 27.62 16.13 10.11
N ASN A 366 27.21 14.86 10.06
CA ASN A 366 28.10 13.73 9.89
C ASN A 366 28.41 13.50 8.40
N GLU A 367 29.32 14.31 7.87
CA GLU A 367 29.75 14.25 6.47
C GLU A 367 30.67 13.06 6.15
N HIS A 368 31.10 12.31 7.18
CA HIS A 368 32.07 11.24 7.01
C HIS A 368 31.43 9.89 6.74
N MET A 369 30.20 9.64 7.17
CA MET A 369 29.49 8.39 6.90
C MET A 369 28.64 8.54 5.63
N VAL A 370 28.87 7.71 4.63
CA VAL A 370 28.20 7.83 3.30
C VAL A 370 26.67 7.80 3.40
N ALA A 371 26.10 6.91 4.22
CA ALA A 371 24.65 6.84 4.42
C ALA A 371 24.11 8.09 5.13
N ALA A 372 24.84 8.61 6.12
CA ALA A 372 24.47 9.83 6.82
C ALA A 372 24.56 11.07 5.91
N LEU A 373 25.63 11.20 5.12
CA LEU A 373 25.77 12.29 4.16
C LEU A 373 24.66 12.23 3.10
N CYS A 374 24.34 11.04 2.58
CA CYS A 374 23.25 10.87 1.63
C CYS A 374 21.89 11.33 2.21
N ALA A 375 21.62 11.00 3.48
CA ALA A 375 20.44 11.47 4.17
C ALA A 375 20.41 13.00 4.37
N LEU A 376 21.54 13.61 4.74
CA LEU A 376 21.64 15.05 5.00
C LEU A 376 21.60 15.90 3.72
N GLU A 377 22.26 15.46 2.65
CA GLU A 377 22.29 16.19 1.38
C GLU A 377 21.08 15.90 0.49
N GLY A 378 20.40 14.77 0.69
CA GLY A 378 19.31 14.32 -0.16
C GLY A 378 19.74 14.06 -1.60
N LYS A 379 21.00 13.64 -1.81
CA LYS A 379 21.59 13.36 -3.13
C LYS A 379 22.10 11.93 -3.22
N LEU A 380 22.00 11.36 -4.42
CA LEU A 380 22.57 10.06 -4.75
C LEU A 380 24.11 10.12 -4.76
N ILE A 381 24.74 9.09 -4.19
CA ILE A 381 26.19 8.93 -4.14
C ILE A 381 26.54 7.59 -4.80
N ASN A 382 27.42 7.62 -5.82
CA ASN A 382 27.92 6.42 -6.51
C ASN A 382 29.44 6.33 -6.41
N ILE A 383 29.93 5.26 -5.80
CA ILE A 383 31.33 5.04 -5.47
C ILE A 383 31.83 3.84 -6.27
N PRO A 384 32.76 4.04 -7.23
CA PRO A 384 33.34 2.96 -8.03
C PRO A 384 34.17 1.96 -7.22
N ASP A 385 35.04 2.46 -6.32
CA ASP A 385 35.83 1.66 -5.39
C ASP A 385 35.95 2.37 -4.02
N VAL A 386 35.38 1.75 -2.99
CA VAL A 386 35.38 2.19 -1.58
C VAL A 386 36.80 2.33 -1.00
N TYR A 387 37.78 1.59 -1.52
CA TYR A 387 39.16 1.66 -1.06
C TYR A 387 39.98 2.77 -1.74
N GLU A 388 39.53 3.29 -2.87
CA GLU A 388 40.26 4.32 -3.64
C GLU A 388 39.80 5.75 -3.33
N THR A 389 38.54 5.96 -2.93
CA THR A 389 38.03 7.28 -2.54
C THR A 389 38.55 7.73 -1.17
N LYS A 390 38.83 9.03 -1.03
CA LYS A 390 39.25 9.69 0.21
C LYS A 390 38.17 10.59 0.81
N ASP A 391 37.02 10.69 0.14
CA ASP A 391 36.00 11.70 0.43
C ASP A 391 35.13 11.29 1.63
N PHE A 392 35.17 10.01 2.03
CA PHE A 392 34.33 9.44 3.09
C PHE A 392 35.13 8.57 4.05
N ASN A 393 34.63 8.44 5.28
CA ASN A 393 35.14 7.51 6.27
C ASN A 393 34.51 6.12 6.11
N PHE A 394 35.31 5.19 5.59
CA PHE A 394 34.97 3.78 5.47
C PHE A 394 35.64 2.88 6.51
N GLU A 395 36.12 3.40 7.64
CA GLU A 395 36.78 2.57 8.66
C GLU A 395 35.87 1.44 9.17
N GLY A 396 34.57 1.73 9.37
CA GLY A 396 33.58 0.73 9.73
C GLY A 396 33.42 -0.36 8.67
N THR A 397 33.21 0.02 7.41
CA THR A 397 33.11 -0.90 6.27
C THR A 397 34.39 -1.72 6.09
N LYS A 398 35.57 -1.07 6.13
CA LYS A 398 36.88 -1.73 6.00
C LYS A 398 37.17 -2.69 7.16
N LYS A 399 36.68 -2.40 8.37
CA LYS A 399 36.79 -3.31 9.52
C LYS A 399 35.87 -4.51 9.36
N PHE A 400 34.63 -4.30 8.93
CA PHE A 400 33.67 -5.36 8.61
C PHE A 400 34.21 -6.29 7.52
N ASP A 401 34.71 -5.73 6.42
CA ASP A 401 35.36 -6.43 5.30
C ASP A 401 36.51 -7.32 5.80
N LYS A 402 37.41 -6.77 6.64
CA LYS A 402 38.51 -7.53 7.24
C LYS A 402 38.06 -8.70 8.11
N THR A 403 36.97 -8.54 8.87
CA THR A 403 36.47 -9.59 9.78
C THR A 403 35.71 -10.69 9.06
N THR A 404 35.07 -10.38 7.93
CA THR A 404 34.21 -11.32 7.18
C THR A 404 34.91 -11.92 5.97
N GLY A 405 36.05 -11.34 5.53
CA GLY A 405 36.70 -11.71 4.28
C GLY A 405 36.04 -11.12 3.04
N TYR A 406 34.97 -10.33 3.21
CA TYR A 406 34.28 -9.62 2.14
C TYR A 406 35.08 -8.40 1.70
N ARG A 407 34.99 -8.01 0.42
CA ARG A 407 35.53 -6.75 -0.07
C ARG A 407 34.43 -5.93 -0.70
N THR A 408 34.05 -4.85 -0.05
CA THR A 408 33.19 -3.82 -0.61
C THR A 408 33.98 -3.02 -1.63
N LYS A 409 33.69 -3.22 -2.91
CA LYS A 409 34.30 -2.50 -4.04
C LYS A 409 33.39 -1.36 -4.46
N SER A 410 32.27 -1.63 -5.12
CA SER A 410 31.35 -0.57 -5.56
C SER A 410 30.22 -0.35 -4.56
N MET A 411 29.73 0.88 -4.48
CA MET A 411 28.64 1.25 -3.58
C MET A 411 27.73 2.30 -4.24
N LEU A 412 26.42 2.08 -4.17
CA LEU A 412 25.39 3.02 -4.61
C LEU A 412 24.48 3.36 -3.43
N VAL A 413 24.38 4.64 -3.09
CA VAL A 413 23.62 5.13 -1.93
C VAL A 413 22.61 6.15 -2.40
N ILE A 414 21.34 5.91 -2.13
CA ILE A 414 20.21 6.66 -2.70
C ILE A 414 19.29 7.13 -1.57
N PRO A 415 18.93 8.42 -1.56
CA PRO A 415 17.97 8.93 -0.59
C PRO A 415 16.56 8.49 -0.98
N MET A 416 15.78 8.09 0.02
CA MET A 416 14.36 7.81 -0.13
C MET A 416 13.58 9.04 0.31
N LYS A 417 12.95 9.72 -0.63
CA LYS A 417 12.26 10.99 -0.38
C LYS A 417 10.74 10.85 -0.43
N ASN A 418 10.05 11.50 0.50
CA ASN A 418 8.58 11.58 0.50
C ASN A 418 8.09 12.59 -0.57
N HIS A 419 6.78 12.86 -0.59
CA HIS A 419 6.16 13.80 -1.53
C HIS A 419 6.45 15.28 -1.22
N GLU A 420 7.02 15.58 -0.04
CA GLU A 420 7.44 16.91 0.41
C GLU A 420 8.95 17.15 0.19
N ASP A 421 9.64 16.20 -0.47
CA ASP A 421 11.10 16.16 -0.71
C ASP A 421 11.96 15.90 0.56
N ASP A 422 11.34 15.52 1.68
CA ASP A 422 12.06 15.11 2.90
C ASP A 422 12.63 13.70 2.76
N VAL A 423 13.85 13.52 3.25
CA VAL A 423 14.50 12.21 3.27
C VAL A 423 13.97 11.39 4.44
N ILE A 424 13.18 10.36 4.14
CA ILE A 424 12.62 9.44 5.16
C ILE A 424 13.51 8.22 5.41
N GLY A 425 14.47 7.97 4.53
CA GLY A 425 15.34 6.81 4.59
C GLY A 425 16.45 6.83 3.55
N VAL A 426 17.30 5.82 3.60
CA VAL A 426 18.43 5.66 2.68
C VAL A 426 18.47 4.21 2.23
N LEU A 427 18.61 4.00 0.92
CA LEU A 427 18.84 2.71 0.32
C LEU A 427 20.30 2.62 -0.13
N GLN A 428 21.03 1.67 0.43
CA GLN A 428 22.44 1.43 0.13
C GLN A 428 22.58 0.07 -0.55
N LEU A 429 23.29 0.01 -1.67
CA LEU A 429 23.59 -1.20 -2.43
C LEU A 429 25.10 -1.38 -2.56
N LEU A 430 25.57 -2.61 -2.46
CA LEU A 430 26.98 -2.98 -2.40
C LEU A 430 27.29 -3.97 -3.51
N ASN A 431 28.40 -3.75 -4.21
CA ASN A 431 28.96 -4.62 -5.24
C ASN A 431 27.96 -5.02 -6.32
N LYS A 432 27.82 -4.19 -7.37
CA LYS A 432 27.19 -4.64 -8.62
C LYS A 432 28.01 -5.78 -9.20
N MET A 433 27.37 -6.90 -9.51
CA MET A 433 28.01 -8.10 -10.03
C MET A 433 27.84 -8.17 -11.55
N ASP A 434 28.92 -8.52 -12.27
CA ASP A 434 28.82 -8.90 -13.68
C ASP A 434 28.41 -10.38 -13.84
N ASP A 435 28.15 -10.83 -15.07
CA ASP A 435 27.77 -12.22 -15.38
C ASP A 435 28.82 -13.26 -14.94
N ASN A 436 30.06 -12.81 -14.68
CA ASN A 436 31.16 -13.66 -14.23
C ASN A 436 31.33 -13.62 -12.69
N GLY A 437 30.46 -12.91 -11.97
CA GLY A 437 30.52 -12.77 -10.52
C GLY A 437 31.58 -11.78 -10.01
N ASN A 438 32.08 -10.87 -10.86
CA ASN A 438 33.02 -9.83 -10.44
C ASN A 438 32.29 -8.55 -10.04
N ALA A 439 32.74 -7.90 -8.97
CA ALA A 439 32.25 -6.59 -8.59
C ALA A 439 32.71 -5.49 -9.56
N ILE A 440 31.74 -4.76 -10.14
CA ILE A 440 31.90 -3.64 -11.07
C ILE A 440 31.17 -2.39 -10.57
N THR A 441 31.40 -1.24 -11.20
CA THR A 441 30.76 0.03 -10.85
C THR A 441 29.30 0.08 -11.32
N PHE A 442 28.41 0.65 -10.50
CA PHE A 442 27.03 0.92 -10.91
C PHE A 442 26.98 1.94 -12.06
N THR A 443 26.22 1.61 -13.09
CA THR A 443 26.05 2.40 -14.31
C THR A 443 25.07 3.57 -14.10
N ASN A 444 24.98 4.48 -15.07
CA ASN A 444 23.95 5.54 -15.01
C ASN A 444 22.53 5.00 -15.22
N GLU A 445 22.38 3.88 -15.91
CA GLU A 445 21.09 3.20 -16.09
C GLU A 445 20.64 2.62 -14.73
N ASP A 446 21.55 1.97 -13.98
CA ASP A 446 21.28 1.48 -12.62
C ASP A 446 20.82 2.63 -11.70
N LYS A 447 21.52 3.77 -11.72
CA LYS A 447 21.15 4.93 -10.88
C LYS A 447 19.72 5.37 -11.12
N GLN A 448 19.32 5.57 -12.38
CA GLN A 448 17.99 6.05 -12.73
C GLN A 448 16.91 5.05 -12.33
N LEU A 449 17.17 3.75 -12.52
CA LEU A 449 16.23 2.69 -12.19
C LEU A 449 16.02 2.58 -10.67
N ILE A 450 17.11 2.54 -9.90
CA ILE A 450 17.02 2.43 -8.44
C ILE A 450 16.52 3.73 -7.80
N GLU A 451 16.84 4.92 -8.35
CA GLU A 451 16.19 6.18 -7.90
C GLU A 451 14.67 6.11 -8.07
N SER A 452 14.18 5.65 -9.24
CA SER A 452 12.74 5.50 -9.46
C SER A 452 12.10 4.49 -8.50
N MET A 453 12.79 3.38 -8.23
CA MET A 453 12.34 2.39 -7.25
C MET A 453 12.35 2.95 -5.83
N ALA A 454 13.39 3.69 -5.43
CA ALA A 454 13.50 4.33 -4.13
C ALA A 454 12.37 5.34 -3.90
N SER A 455 11.97 6.09 -4.93
CA SER A 455 10.79 6.97 -4.85
C SER A 455 9.49 6.19 -4.64
N GLN A 456 9.27 5.08 -5.36
CA GLN A 456 8.06 4.26 -5.16
C GLN A 456 8.03 3.62 -3.77
N ALA A 457 9.18 3.12 -3.33
CA ALA A 457 9.36 2.56 -2.01
C ALA A 457 9.10 3.60 -0.91
N ALA A 458 9.60 4.83 -1.10
CA ALA A 458 9.37 5.93 -0.16
C ALA A 458 7.87 6.24 0.00
N VAL A 459 7.12 6.31 -1.11
CA VAL A 459 5.66 6.50 -1.08
C VAL A 459 4.96 5.37 -0.33
N SER A 460 5.34 4.11 -0.57
CA SER A 460 4.77 2.96 0.16
C SER A 460 5.07 3.01 1.66
N ILE A 461 6.28 3.39 2.05
CA ILE A 461 6.68 3.56 3.46
C ILE A 461 5.86 4.66 4.12
N THR A 462 5.78 5.84 3.49
CA THR A 462 5.00 6.97 4.01
C THR A 462 3.54 6.58 4.18
N ASN A 463 2.94 5.89 3.20
CA ASN A 463 1.56 5.42 3.30
C ASN A 463 1.34 4.44 4.47
N ASN A 464 2.25 3.47 4.65
CA ASN A 464 2.17 2.52 5.76
C ASN A 464 2.26 3.21 7.13
N ARG A 465 3.16 4.19 7.24
CA ARG A 465 3.33 5.02 8.44
C ARG A 465 2.08 5.87 8.71
N LEU A 466 1.55 6.56 7.71
CA LEU A 466 0.32 7.35 7.81
C LEU A 466 -0.89 6.51 8.27
N ILE A 467 -1.04 5.29 7.74
CA ILE A 467 -2.11 4.37 8.18
C ILE A 467 -1.93 4.01 9.65
N THR A 468 -0.70 3.72 10.09
CA THR A 468 -0.40 3.36 11.47
C THR A 468 -0.64 4.53 12.42
N GLU A 469 -0.22 5.74 12.04
CA GLU A 469 -0.44 6.97 12.80
C GLU A 469 -1.93 7.30 12.92
N LEU A 470 -2.71 7.13 11.85
CA LEU A 470 -4.16 7.29 11.88
C LEU A 470 -4.83 6.27 12.81
N GLU A 471 -4.37 5.01 12.82
CA GLU A 471 -4.87 4.00 13.75
C GLU A 471 -4.55 4.35 15.21
N ASN A 472 -3.32 4.80 15.49
CA ASN A 472 -2.91 5.22 16.84
C ASN A 472 -3.69 6.45 17.31
N LEU A 473 -3.95 7.40 16.42
CA LEU A 473 -4.78 8.57 16.71
C LEU A 473 -6.21 8.16 17.04
N LEU A 474 -6.81 7.27 16.24
CA LEU A 474 -8.14 6.74 16.49
C LEU A 474 -8.22 6.01 17.84
N ASP A 475 -7.23 5.16 18.16
CA ASP A 475 -7.19 4.44 19.44
C ASP A 475 -7.04 5.38 20.64
N SER A 476 -6.19 6.40 20.50
CA SER A 476 -6.00 7.42 21.55
C SER A 476 -7.27 8.23 21.76
N PHE A 477 -7.98 8.57 20.69
CA PHE A 477 -9.25 9.28 20.75
C PHE A 477 -10.36 8.44 21.40
N ILE A 478 -10.48 7.16 21.03
CA ILE A 478 -11.43 6.22 21.62
C ILE A 478 -11.18 6.11 23.13
N LYS A 479 -9.93 5.88 23.54
CA LYS A 479 -9.56 5.79 24.95
C LYS A 479 -9.85 7.09 25.69
N SER A 480 -9.54 8.24 25.09
CA SER A 480 -9.84 9.56 25.69
C SER A 480 -11.33 9.79 25.92
N ILE A 481 -12.20 9.38 24.99
CA ILE A 481 -13.66 9.48 25.17
C ILE A 481 -14.12 8.53 26.28
N ALA A 482 -13.66 7.28 26.24
CA ALA A 482 -13.96 6.29 27.27
C ALA A 482 -13.56 6.77 28.66
N THR A 483 -12.37 7.36 28.80
CA THR A 483 -11.92 7.99 30.05
C THR A 483 -12.83 9.15 30.46
N ALA A 484 -13.24 10.02 29.54
CA ALA A 484 -14.11 11.15 29.86
C ALA A 484 -15.51 10.72 30.33
N ILE A 485 -16.07 9.65 29.76
CA ILE A 485 -17.29 9.02 30.27
C ILE A 485 -17.04 8.43 31.66
N GLY A 486 -15.88 7.78 31.81
CA GLY A 486 -15.37 7.23 33.05
C GLY A 486 -15.36 8.20 34.22
N GLU A 487 -15.01 9.46 33.97
CA GLU A 487 -14.96 10.52 35.00
C GLU A 487 -16.35 11.06 35.39
N LYS A 488 -17.38 10.82 34.57
CA LYS A 488 -18.74 11.32 34.83
C LYS A 488 -19.47 10.49 35.91
N SER A 489 -18.98 9.30 36.20
CA SER A 489 -19.52 8.41 37.22
C SER A 489 -18.37 7.61 37.79
N GLU A 490 -18.13 7.71 39.11
CA GLU A 490 -16.93 7.19 39.82
C GLU A 490 -16.58 5.72 39.48
N TYR A 491 -17.52 4.92 38.96
CA TYR A 491 -17.32 3.51 38.62
C TYR A 491 -17.05 3.20 37.13
N THR A 492 -17.33 4.12 36.21
CA THR A 492 -17.38 3.79 34.77
C THR A 492 -16.00 3.68 34.11
N GLY A 493 -14.98 4.39 34.62
CA GLY A 493 -13.65 4.44 34.00
C GLY A 493 -12.86 3.12 34.12
N GLY A 494 -12.88 2.50 35.30
CA GLY A 494 -12.25 1.19 35.51
C GLY A 494 -12.99 0.05 34.80
N HIS A 495 -14.32 0.13 34.80
CA HIS A 495 -15.23 -0.83 34.16
C HIS A 495 -14.94 -1.00 32.67
N ILE A 496 -14.93 0.10 31.90
CA ILE A 496 -14.74 0.04 30.44
C ILE A 496 -13.42 -0.64 30.08
N ASN A 497 -12.34 -0.31 30.80
CA ASN A 497 -11.01 -0.91 30.58
C ASN A 497 -11.03 -2.43 30.81
N ARG A 498 -11.68 -2.87 31.90
CA ARG A 498 -11.76 -4.27 32.30
C ARG A 498 -12.66 -5.08 31.37
N VAL A 499 -13.78 -4.52 30.93
CA VAL A 499 -14.65 -5.13 29.90
C VAL A 499 -13.90 -5.32 28.58
N ALA A 500 -13.16 -4.29 28.12
CA ALA A 500 -12.36 -4.39 26.91
C ALA A 500 -11.26 -5.45 27.02
N GLU A 501 -10.61 -5.57 28.18
CA GLU A 501 -9.61 -6.61 28.43
C GLU A 501 -10.21 -8.02 28.43
N ILE A 502 -11.35 -8.23 29.10
CA ILE A 502 -12.05 -9.52 29.11
C ILE A 502 -12.47 -9.91 27.68
N ALA A 503 -13.09 -8.98 26.95
CA ALA A 503 -13.53 -9.19 25.57
C ALA A 503 -12.36 -9.56 24.64
N GLU A 504 -11.24 -8.84 24.73
CA GLU A 504 -10.04 -9.11 23.93
C GLU A 504 -9.41 -10.46 24.30
N THR A 505 -9.34 -10.79 25.59
CA THR A 505 -8.79 -12.06 26.09
C THR A 505 -9.64 -13.24 25.62
N LEU A 506 -10.97 -13.15 25.73
CA LEU A 506 -11.89 -14.15 25.21
C LEU A 506 -11.71 -14.35 23.70
N THR A 507 -11.65 -13.26 22.93
CA THR A 507 -11.50 -13.31 21.47
C THR A 507 -10.18 -13.98 21.08
N LYS A 508 -9.07 -13.64 21.74
CA LYS A 508 -7.75 -14.26 21.52
C LYS A 508 -7.73 -15.73 21.93
N ALA A 509 -8.37 -16.09 23.04
CA ALA A 509 -8.47 -17.47 23.49
C ALA A 509 -9.28 -18.33 22.52
N ILE A 510 -10.40 -17.80 22.01
CA ILE A 510 -11.22 -18.46 20.97
C ILE A 510 -10.39 -18.72 19.71
N ASN A 511 -9.56 -17.77 19.27
CA ASN A 511 -8.67 -17.96 18.12
C ASN A 511 -7.66 -19.11 18.26
N ASN A 512 -7.27 -19.42 19.49
CA ASN A 512 -6.32 -20.49 19.79
C ASN A 512 -7.03 -21.81 20.12
N ASP A 513 -8.37 -21.80 20.23
CA ASP A 513 -9.14 -22.97 20.59
C ASP A 513 -9.20 -23.98 19.44
N LYS A 514 -9.10 -25.25 19.81
CA LYS A 514 -9.22 -26.38 18.88
C LYS A 514 -10.40 -27.29 19.22
N THR A 515 -11.27 -26.85 20.14
CA THR A 515 -12.34 -27.66 20.72
C THR A 515 -13.71 -27.13 20.31
N VAL A 516 -14.29 -26.23 21.12
CA VAL A 516 -15.64 -25.66 21.00
C VAL A 516 -15.75 -24.71 19.81
N PHE A 517 -14.76 -23.85 19.62
CA PHE A 517 -14.73 -22.79 18.61
C PHE A 517 -13.71 -23.04 17.50
N LYS A 518 -13.37 -24.30 17.24
CA LYS A 518 -12.38 -24.72 16.23
C LYS A 518 -12.61 -24.15 14.81
N ASP A 519 -13.86 -23.84 14.47
CA ASP A 519 -14.27 -23.34 13.16
C ASP A 519 -14.34 -21.80 13.10
N ILE A 520 -14.01 -21.14 14.21
CA ILE A 520 -14.02 -19.67 14.34
C ILE A 520 -12.58 -19.17 14.38
N ASN A 521 -12.28 -18.20 13.51
CA ASN A 521 -10.99 -17.55 13.48
C ASN A 521 -11.16 -16.07 13.16
N PHE A 522 -10.96 -15.24 14.17
CA PHE A 522 -10.90 -13.79 14.07
C PHE A 522 -9.59 -13.34 13.43
N THR A 523 -9.72 -12.48 12.44
CA THR A 523 -8.58 -11.74 11.87
C THR A 523 -8.05 -10.71 12.87
N PRO A 524 -6.80 -10.24 12.73
CA PRO A 524 -6.27 -9.16 13.58
C PRO A 524 -7.14 -7.88 13.57
N ASP A 525 -7.78 -7.59 12.44
CA ASP A 525 -8.69 -6.45 12.31
C ASP A 525 -10.00 -6.68 13.08
N GLU A 526 -10.54 -7.91 13.12
CA GLU A 526 -11.73 -8.25 13.92
C GLU A 526 -11.45 -8.22 15.42
N ILE A 527 -10.25 -8.63 15.87
CA ILE A 527 -9.83 -8.47 17.27
C ILE A 527 -9.78 -6.98 17.64
N LYS A 528 -9.19 -6.14 16.78
CA LYS A 528 -9.19 -4.67 16.97
C LYS A 528 -10.62 -4.11 16.97
N GLN A 529 -11.50 -4.59 16.09
CA GLN A 529 -12.91 -4.19 16.06
C GLN A 529 -13.62 -4.54 17.37
N MET A 530 -13.39 -5.74 17.90
CA MET A 530 -13.96 -6.18 19.16
C MET A 530 -13.47 -5.32 20.34
N SER A 531 -12.16 -5.10 20.44
CA SER A 531 -11.57 -4.24 21.47
C SER A 531 -12.16 -2.84 21.41
N ARG A 532 -12.20 -2.20 20.24
CA ARG A 532 -12.79 -0.86 20.05
C ARG A 532 -14.28 -0.79 20.37
N ALA A 533 -15.05 -1.82 20.01
CA ALA A 533 -16.46 -1.90 20.37
C ALA A 533 -16.64 -2.00 21.89
N ALA A 534 -15.82 -2.80 22.57
CA ALA A 534 -15.84 -2.91 24.02
C ALA A 534 -15.44 -1.61 24.71
N TRP A 535 -14.46 -0.87 24.19
CA TRP A 535 -14.11 0.47 24.70
C TRP A 535 -15.23 1.50 24.56
N LEU A 536 -16.14 1.32 23.59
CA LEU A 536 -17.18 2.29 23.22
C LEU A 536 -18.60 1.85 23.56
N HIS A 537 -18.80 0.65 24.14
CA HIS A 537 -20.14 0.07 24.36
C HIS A 537 -21.06 1.01 25.16
N ASP A 538 -20.46 1.72 26.11
CA ASP A 538 -21.10 2.62 27.05
C ASP A 538 -21.05 4.12 26.66
N ILE A 539 -20.61 4.47 25.44
CA ILE A 539 -20.47 5.88 25.01
C ILE A 539 -21.76 6.70 25.17
N GLY A 540 -22.92 6.06 25.04
CA GLY A 540 -24.22 6.69 25.23
C GLY A 540 -24.52 7.14 26.66
N LYS A 541 -23.81 6.63 27.69
CA LYS A 541 -23.98 7.11 29.08
C LYS A 541 -23.59 8.58 29.26
N ILE A 542 -22.89 9.17 28.28
CA ILE A 542 -22.56 10.60 28.28
C ILE A 542 -23.80 11.51 28.34
N VAL A 543 -24.96 11.06 27.85
CA VAL A 543 -26.21 11.86 27.91
C VAL A 543 -27.11 11.47 29.08
N THR A 544 -26.82 10.37 29.78
CA THR A 544 -27.64 9.87 30.89
C THR A 544 -27.38 10.73 32.15
N PRO A 545 -28.41 11.18 32.89
CA PRO A 545 -28.20 11.96 34.11
C PRO A 545 -27.48 11.16 35.20
N GLU A 546 -26.49 11.78 35.87
CA GLU A 546 -25.66 11.15 36.92
C GLU A 546 -26.50 10.58 38.06
N TYR A 547 -27.50 11.34 38.54
CA TYR A 547 -28.40 10.90 39.61
C TYR A 547 -29.28 9.69 39.28
N VAL A 548 -29.36 9.29 38.00
CA VAL A 548 -30.03 8.06 37.55
C VAL A 548 -29.01 6.92 37.42
N VAL A 549 -27.83 7.21 36.85
CA VAL A 549 -26.73 6.27 36.62
C VAL A 549 -26.14 5.75 37.94
N ASP A 550 -26.06 6.60 38.96
CA ASP A 550 -25.42 6.34 40.25
C ASP A 550 -26.44 6.10 41.38
N LYS A 551 -27.73 6.01 41.07
CA LYS A 551 -28.83 5.92 42.06
C LYS A 551 -28.66 4.71 42.99
N GLY A 552 -28.13 4.95 44.19
CA GLY A 552 -27.80 3.93 45.19
C GLY A 552 -28.91 3.67 46.21
N LYS A 553 -29.85 4.61 46.36
CA LYS A 553 -31.01 4.50 47.27
C LYS A 553 -32.32 4.66 46.50
N LYS A 554 -33.42 4.11 47.02
CA LYS A 554 -34.73 4.19 46.33
C LYS A 554 -35.27 5.62 46.29
N LEU A 555 -35.10 6.38 47.37
CA LEU A 555 -35.55 7.77 47.50
C LEU A 555 -34.61 8.81 46.86
N GLU A 556 -33.48 8.35 46.33
CA GLU A 556 -32.48 9.21 45.72
C GLU A 556 -32.96 9.77 44.39
N THR A 557 -32.78 11.07 44.24
CA THR A 557 -32.99 11.82 43.01
C THR A 557 -31.71 12.62 42.81
N ILE A 558 -31.77 13.93 42.52
CA ILE A 558 -30.58 14.81 42.59
C ILE A 558 -29.87 14.71 43.95
N TYR A 559 -30.60 14.38 45.02
CA TYR A 559 -30.07 14.00 46.33
C TYR A 559 -30.94 12.93 47.00
N ASP A 560 -30.43 12.23 48.03
CA ASP A 560 -31.21 11.29 48.85
C ASP A 560 -32.22 12.03 49.74
N ARG A 561 -33.52 11.83 49.45
CA ARG A 561 -34.62 12.46 50.17
C ARG A 561 -34.92 11.83 51.53
N VAL A 562 -34.14 10.84 52.00
CA VAL A 562 -34.32 10.24 53.33
C VAL A 562 -34.34 11.26 54.46
N ASN A 563 -33.55 12.34 54.36
CA ASN A 563 -33.52 13.39 55.37
C ASN A 563 -34.78 14.27 55.33
N THR A 564 -35.38 14.46 54.16
CA THR A 564 -36.69 15.10 54.00
C THR A 564 -37.77 14.23 54.65
N VAL A 565 -37.73 12.91 54.46
CA VAL A 565 -38.64 11.97 55.13
C VAL A 565 -38.46 12.03 56.65
N LYS A 566 -37.23 11.97 57.16
CA LYS A 566 -36.94 12.13 58.61
C LYS A 566 -37.53 13.43 59.16
N ALA A 567 -37.39 14.54 58.44
CA ALA A 567 -37.96 15.82 58.85
C ALA A 567 -39.50 15.77 58.92
N LYS A 568 -40.19 15.10 57.97
CA LYS A 568 -41.65 14.91 58.02
C LYS A 568 -42.08 14.11 59.24
N PHE A 569 -41.36 13.04 59.57
CA PHE A 569 -41.60 12.26 60.80
C PHE A 569 -41.36 13.08 62.06
N GLU A 570 -40.33 13.94 62.09
CA GLU A 570 -40.08 14.84 63.21
C GLU A 570 -41.21 15.86 63.39
N ILE A 571 -41.82 16.35 62.31
CA ILE A 571 -43.00 17.24 62.41
C ILE A 571 -44.19 16.50 63.03
N VAL A 572 -44.48 15.26 62.61
CA VAL A 572 -45.55 14.45 63.22
C VAL A 572 -45.27 14.19 64.70
N LYS A 573 -44.00 13.93 65.06
CA LYS A 573 -43.56 13.79 66.46
C LYS A 573 -43.84 15.06 67.26
N LYS A 574 -43.53 16.24 66.70
CA LYS A 574 -43.84 17.53 67.34
C LYS A 574 -45.35 17.78 67.46
N ASP A 575 -46.14 17.37 66.47
CA ASP A 575 -47.61 17.46 66.54
C ASP A 575 -48.18 16.58 67.67
N TYR A 576 -47.67 15.34 67.83
CA TYR A 576 -48.04 14.47 68.96
C TYR A 576 -47.61 15.05 70.32
N GLU A 577 -46.42 15.65 70.41
CA GLU A 577 -45.96 16.35 71.62
C GLU A 577 -46.90 17.52 71.97
N LEU A 578 -47.28 18.33 70.97
CA LEU A 578 -48.19 19.46 71.14
C LEU A 578 -49.60 19.00 71.55
N GLU A 579 -50.13 17.95 70.94
CA GLU A 579 -51.41 17.34 71.31
C GLU A 579 -51.39 16.87 72.76
N TYR A 580 -50.35 16.11 73.14
CA TYR A 580 -50.16 15.61 74.50
C TYR A 580 -50.08 16.73 75.54
N TYR A 581 -49.27 17.78 75.31
CA TYR A 581 -49.15 18.90 76.25
C TYR A 581 -50.46 19.70 76.38
N LYS A 582 -51.21 19.86 75.29
CA LYS A 582 -52.55 20.48 75.33
C LYS A 582 -53.51 19.65 76.17
N GLU A 583 -53.56 18.33 75.96
CA GLU A 583 -54.45 17.43 76.72
C GLU A 583 -54.07 17.35 78.21
N ILE A 584 -52.77 17.28 78.53
CA ILE A 584 -52.30 17.30 79.93
C ILE A 584 -52.62 18.62 80.62
N SER A 585 -52.51 19.76 79.92
CA SER A 585 -52.79 21.07 80.49
C SER A 585 -54.26 21.25 80.88
N ASN A 586 -55.17 20.57 80.17
CA ASN A 586 -56.61 20.60 80.41
C ASN A 586 -57.09 19.52 81.42
N THR A 587 -56.21 18.62 81.84
CA THR A 587 -56.56 17.48 82.71
C THR A 587 -56.13 17.75 84.15
N SER A 588 -57.00 17.47 85.12
CA SER A 588 -56.70 17.67 86.56
C SER A 588 -56.39 16.36 87.31
N SER A 589 -56.86 15.21 86.81
CA SER A 589 -56.67 13.90 87.45
C SER A 589 -55.27 13.33 87.21
N ILE A 590 -54.60 12.91 88.28
CA ILE A 590 -53.26 12.27 88.21
C ILE A 590 -53.32 10.95 87.41
N LYS A 591 -54.41 10.20 87.55
CA LYS A 591 -54.58 8.90 86.88
C LYS A 591 -54.77 9.06 85.36
N GLU A 592 -55.50 10.09 84.94
CA GLU A 592 -55.70 10.39 83.51
C GLU A 592 -54.42 10.94 82.88
N LYS A 593 -53.65 11.78 83.60
CA LYS A 593 -52.34 12.23 83.13
C LYS A 593 -51.37 11.08 82.88
N GLU A 594 -51.37 10.06 83.74
CA GLU A 594 -50.51 8.89 83.55
C GLU A 594 -50.97 8.05 82.34
N GLN A 595 -52.28 7.92 82.10
CA GLN A 595 -52.81 7.26 80.91
C GLN A 595 -52.44 7.99 79.62
N LEU A 596 -52.55 9.33 79.60
CA LEU A 596 -52.15 10.16 78.47
C LEU A 596 -50.64 10.03 78.19
N ARG A 597 -49.82 9.96 79.24
CA ARG A 597 -48.37 9.76 79.10
C ARG A 597 -48.03 8.41 78.46
N ILE A 598 -48.69 7.33 78.89
CA ILE A 598 -48.50 6.00 78.29
C ILE A 598 -48.95 6.00 76.82
N ALA A 599 -50.12 6.58 76.52
CA ALA A 599 -50.63 6.67 75.16
C ALA A 599 -49.71 7.47 74.23
N PHE A 600 -49.19 8.61 74.70
CA PHE A 600 -48.20 9.41 73.98
C PHE A 600 -46.92 8.61 73.74
N GLN A 601 -46.37 7.95 74.77
CA GLN A 601 -45.15 7.15 74.63
C GLN A 601 -45.32 6.04 73.59
N ASN A 602 -46.48 5.36 73.58
CA ASN A 602 -46.78 4.34 72.57
C ASN A 602 -46.86 4.93 71.15
N LYS A 603 -47.47 6.11 70.96
CA LYS A 603 -47.50 6.82 69.67
C LYS A 603 -46.08 7.15 69.18
N ILE A 604 -45.21 7.65 70.06
CA ILE A 604 -43.82 7.99 69.72
C ILE A 604 -43.04 6.72 69.34
N THR A 605 -43.13 5.67 70.13
CA THR A 605 -42.44 4.40 69.83
C THR A 605 -42.90 3.82 68.49
N SER A 606 -44.21 3.81 68.21
CA SER A 606 -44.73 3.35 66.91
C SER A 606 -44.21 4.21 65.75
N LEU A 607 -44.11 5.52 65.93
CA LEU A 607 -43.63 6.44 64.89
C LEU A 607 -42.12 6.25 64.61
N GLU A 608 -41.33 6.00 65.65
CA GLU A 608 -39.90 5.69 65.54
C GLU A 608 -39.67 4.34 64.84
N GLU A 609 -40.45 3.32 65.17
CA GLU A 609 -40.44 2.02 64.48
C GLU A 609 -40.82 2.13 63.00
N ASP A 610 -41.77 3.01 62.66
CA ASP A 610 -42.17 3.27 61.28
C ASP A 610 -41.08 4.03 60.51
N LEU A 611 -40.40 5.00 61.14
CA LEU A 611 -39.28 5.71 60.54
C LEU A 611 -38.12 4.75 60.23
N ASP A 612 -37.73 3.92 61.20
CA ASP A 612 -36.67 2.93 61.04
C ASP A 612 -37.01 1.93 59.93
N PHE A 613 -38.28 1.52 59.85
CA PHE A 613 -38.77 0.67 58.77
C PHE A 613 -38.64 1.35 57.41
N VAL A 614 -39.08 2.61 57.26
CA VAL A 614 -38.93 3.37 56.01
C VAL A 614 -37.46 3.52 55.60
N ILE A 615 -36.57 3.83 56.55
CA ILE A 615 -35.13 3.94 56.32
C ILE A 615 -34.55 2.61 55.83
N SER A 616 -34.94 1.49 56.44
CA SER A 616 -34.49 0.15 56.03
C SER A 616 -34.95 -0.21 54.60
N CYS A 617 -36.12 0.29 54.19
CA CYS A 617 -36.66 0.08 52.84
C CYS A 617 -35.99 0.95 51.77
N ASN A 618 -35.23 1.99 52.17
CA ASN A 618 -34.51 2.87 51.24
C ASN A 618 -33.20 2.23 50.72
N THR A 619 -33.22 0.96 50.33
CA THR A 619 -32.05 0.23 49.81
C THR A 619 -32.45 -0.65 48.62
N GLY A 620 -31.57 -0.81 47.63
CA GLY A 620 -31.88 -1.61 46.42
C GLY A 620 -31.42 -3.06 46.45
N GLY A 621 -30.77 -3.51 47.52
CA GLY A 621 -30.13 -4.82 47.60
C GLY A 621 -31.09 -5.98 47.86
N GLU A 622 -32.20 -5.72 48.53
CA GLU A 622 -33.18 -6.72 48.93
C GLU A 622 -34.44 -6.70 48.05
N PHE A 623 -35.11 -7.85 47.95
CA PHE A 623 -36.42 -7.95 47.32
C PHE A 623 -37.50 -7.33 48.23
N MET A 624 -38.33 -6.46 47.67
CA MET A 624 -39.43 -5.82 48.41
C MET A 624 -40.68 -6.71 48.38
N GLU A 625 -40.93 -7.43 49.46
CA GLU A 625 -42.12 -8.28 49.63
C GLU A 625 -43.42 -7.47 49.67
N ASP A 626 -44.52 -8.09 49.22
CA ASP A 626 -45.84 -7.43 49.16
C ASP A 626 -46.29 -6.93 50.55
N LYS A 627 -45.96 -7.65 51.63
CA LYS A 627 -46.23 -7.19 53.02
C LYS A 627 -45.48 -5.90 53.38
N LYS A 628 -44.22 -5.76 52.94
CA LYS A 628 -43.45 -4.53 53.17
C LYS A 628 -44.06 -3.37 52.38
N ILE A 629 -44.51 -3.63 51.15
CA ILE A 629 -45.18 -2.65 50.28
C ILE A 629 -46.47 -2.14 50.93
N GLU A 630 -47.31 -3.05 51.43
CA GLU A 630 -48.54 -2.68 52.14
C GLU A 630 -48.24 -1.83 53.38
N ARG A 631 -47.22 -2.21 54.17
CA ARG A 631 -46.81 -1.42 55.35
C ARG A 631 -46.38 0.00 54.97
N ILE A 632 -45.59 0.19 53.91
CA ILE A 632 -45.21 1.53 53.42
C ILE A 632 -46.46 2.34 53.03
N LYS A 633 -47.42 1.73 52.34
CA LYS A 633 -48.67 2.39 51.95
C LYS A 633 -49.53 2.80 53.14
N GLU A 634 -49.55 2.02 54.21
CA GLU A 634 -50.25 2.39 55.45
C GLU A 634 -49.55 3.54 56.18
N ILE A 635 -48.23 3.49 56.33
CA ILE A 635 -47.43 4.58 56.92
C ILE A 635 -47.66 5.88 56.13
N ALA A 636 -47.67 5.81 54.80
CA ALA A 636 -47.88 6.97 53.94
C ALA A 636 -49.20 7.71 54.19
N LYS A 637 -50.27 7.00 54.57
CA LYS A 637 -51.61 7.59 54.80
C LYS A 637 -51.69 8.45 56.06
N GLN A 638 -50.72 8.36 56.98
CA GLN A 638 -50.68 9.22 58.15
C GLN A 638 -50.71 10.69 57.70
N LYS A 639 -51.49 11.52 58.40
CA LYS A 639 -51.69 12.92 58.02
C LYS A 639 -50.69 13.83 58.70
N LEU A 640 -50.16 14.76 57.92
CA LEU A 640 -49.21 15.77 58.31
C LEU A 640 -49.75 17.14 57.90
N LYS A 641 -49.72 18.13 58.80
CA LYS A 641 -50.13 19.49 58.48
C LYS A 641 -48.94 20.36 58.08
N ILE A 642 -48.94 20.83 56.85
CA ILE A 642 -47.96 21.82 56.37
C ILE A 642 -48.74 23.03 55.87
N ASN A 643 -48.40 24.23 56.37
CA ASN A 643 -49.07 25.49 56.02
C ASN A 643 -50.61 25.48 56.21
N GLY A 644 -51.12 24.65 57.11
CA GLY A 644 -52.55 24.51 57.39
C GLY A 644 -53.29 23.53 56.47
N GLU A 645 -52.60 22.88 55.53
CA GLU A 645 -53.17 21.85 54.65
C GLU A 645 -52.81 20.45 55.13
N ASP A 646 -53.77 19.53 55.05
CA ASP A 646 -53.58 18.11 55.37
C ASP A 646 -52.92 17.39 54.19
N THR A 647 -51.67 16.96 54.39
CA THR A 647 -50.88 16.20 53.43
C THR A 647 -50.60 14.79 53.96
N ASN A 648 -50.27 13.86 53.06
CA ASN A 648 -49.82 12.52 53.46
C ASN A 648 -48.37 12.59 53.96
N LEU A 649 -48.03 11.74 54.95
CA LEU A 649 -46.69 11.67 55.53
C LEU A 649 -45.63 11.34 54.47
N LEU A 650 -45.97 10.45 53.54
CA LEU A 650 -45.18 10.18 52.34
C LEU A 650 -45.99 10.59 51.11
N SER A 651 -45.34 11.28 50.18
CA SER A 651 -45.89 11.61 48.87
C SER A 651 -46.06 10.37 47.99
N GLU A 652 -46.92 10.45 46.98
CA GLU A 652 -47.13 9.35 46.04
C GLU A 652 -45.84 8.91 45.35
N ASP A 653 -44.97 9.87 45.02
CA ASP A 653 -43.66 9.62 44.43
C ASP A 653 -42.68 8.93 45.40
N GLU A 654 -42.62 9.34 46.67
CA GLU A 654 -41.80 8.66 47.68
C GLU A 654 -42.28 7.21 47.91
N VAL A 655 -43.59 6.98 47.93
CA VAL A 655 -44.18 5.64 48.02
C VAL A 655 -43.84 4.81 46.80
N TYR A 656 -43.99 5.36 45.59
CA TYR A 656 -43.65 4.68 44.35
C TYR A 656 -42.19 4.19 44.35
N ASN A 657 -41.27 5.08 44.72
CA ASN A 657 -39.84 4.77 44.85
C ASN A 657 -39.58 3.69 45.93
N LEU A 658 -40.10 3.83 47.15
CA LEU A 658 -39.86 2.84 48.23
C LEU A 658 -40.43 1.45 47.90
N CYS A 659 -41.52 1.39 47.13
CA CYS A 659 -42.20 0.16 46.75
C CYS A 659 -41.58 -0.56 45.55
N ILE A 660 -40.48 -0.06 44.97
CA ILE A 660 -39.74 -0.77 43.91
C ILE A 660 -39.37 -2.17 44.38
N LYS A 661 -39.76 -3.20 43.59
CA LYS A 661 -39.59 -4.61 43.97
C LYS A 661 -38.15 -5.10 43.96
N LYS A 662 -37.35 -4.62 42.99
CA LYS A 662 -35.97 -5.04 42.78
C LYS A 662 -35.13 -3.85 42.30
N GLY A 663 -34.00 -3.60 42.95
CA GLY A 663 -33.13 -2.46 42.65
C GLY A 663 -33.67 -1.14 43.19
N THR A 664 -33.15 -0.04 42.66
CA THR A 664 -33.43 1.35 43.10
C THR A 664 -34.20 2.18 42.08
N LEU A 665 -34.28 1.71 40.83
CA LEU A 665 -34.77 2.49 39.69
C LEU A 665 -36.26 2.27 39.46
N THR A 666 -36.97 3.36 39.18
CA THR A 666 -38.34 3.31 38.62
C THR A 666 -38.31 2.78 37.19
N ASP A 667 -39.49 2.57 36.60
CA ASP A 667 -39.56 2.11 35.21
C ASP A 667 -39.13 3.21 34.24
N GLU A 668 -39.46 4.48 34.52
CA GLU A 668 -39.02 5.63 33.73
C GLU A 668 -37.50 5.86 33.81
N GLU A 669 -36.92 5.72 35.00
CA GLU A 669 -35.47 5.79 35.20
C GLU A 669 -34.77 4.64 34.49
N ARG A 670 -35.37 3.43 34.47
CA ARG A 670 -34.85 2.30 33.73
C ARG A 670 -34.87 2.54 32.23
N ASP A 671 -35.92 3.17 31.70
CA ASP A 671 -35.99 3.54 30.28
C ASP A 671 -34.89 4.56 29.91
N ILE A 672 -34.63 5.53 30.79
CA ILE A 672 -33.53 6.51 30.64
C ILE A 672 -32.18 5.79 30.59
N ILE A 673 -31.94 4.82 31.47
CA ILE A 673 -30.70 4.02 31.44
C ILE A 673 -30.65 3.20 30.16
N ASN A 674 -31.68 2.41 29.84
CA ASN A 674 -31.68 1.52 28.68
C ASN A 674 -31.45 2.27 27.36
N ASN A 675 -31.87 3.53 27.27
CA ASN A 675 -31.63 4.38 26.11
C ASN A 675 -30.14 4.62 25.80
N HIS A 676 -29.22 4.42 26.76
CA HIS A 676 -27.78 4.57 26.50
C HIS A 676 -27.31 3.70 25.33
N VAL A 677 -27.87 2.49 25.16
CA VAL A 677 -27.50 1.59 24.06
C VAL A 677 -27.90 2.17 22.70
N THR A 678 -29.09 2.78 22.64
CA THR A 678 -29.60 3.46 21.45
C THR A 678 -28.73 4.68 21.12
N VAL A 679 -28.35 5.45 22.13
CA VAL A 679 -27.47 6.61 21.97
C VAL A 679 -26.07 6.16 21.55
N SER A 680 -25.52 5.10 22.14
CA SER A 680 -24.24 4.50 21.76
C SER A 680 -24.24 4.15 20.27
N TYR A 681 -25.24 3.41 19.80
CA TYR A 681 -25.37 3.06 18.38
C TYR A 681 -25.40 4.29 17.47
N LYS A 682 -26.28 5.26 17.77
CA LYS A 682 -26.45 6.48 16.96
C LYS A 682 -25.19 7.33 16.92
N MET A 683 -24.49 7.50 18.05
CA MET A 683 -23.23 8.25 18.09
C MET A 683 -22.17 7.55 17.24
N LEU A 684 -22.01 6.24 17.39
CA LEU A 684 -20.99 5.46 16.69
C LEU A 684 -21.29 5.32 15.20
N GLU A 685 -22.55 5.28 14.78
CA GLU A 685 -22.93 5.26 13.36
C GLU A 685 -22.47 6.52 12.62
N THR A 686 -22.40 7.67 13.29
CA THR A 686 -21.89 8.91 12.69
C THR A 686 -20.37 8.96 12.53
N MET A 687 -19.63 8.06 13.19
CA MET A 687 -18.17 8.04 13.12
C MET A 687 -17.69 7.41 11.79
N PRO A 688 -16.67 8.00 11.12
CA PRO A 688 -16.17 7.53 9.84
C PRO A 688 -15.24 6.31 10.02
N PHE A 689 -15.77 5.20 10.55
CA PHE A 689 -14.99 3.98 10.74
C PHE A 689 -14.51 3.41 9.39
N PRO A 690 -13.26 2.97 9.28
CA PRO A 690 -12.80 2.26 8.10
C PRO A 690 -13.59 0.95 7.93
N LYS A 691 -13.69 0.44 6.69
CA LYS A 691 -14.50 -0.76 6.35
C LYS A 691 -14.27 -1.96 7.28
N LYS A 692 -13.03 -2.12 7.77
CA LYS A 692 -12.59 -3.19 8.67
C LYS A 692 -13.10 -3.06 10.12
N LEU A 693 -13.68 -1.92 10.49
CA LEU A 693 -14.29 -1.65 11.80
C LEU A 693 -15.78 -1.32 11.70
N LYS A 694 -16.41 -1.58 10.55
CA LYS A 694 -17.80 -1.15 10.28
C LYS A 694 -18.82 -1.70 11.27
N ARG A 695 -18.50 -2.78 12.00
CA ARG A 695 -19.42 -3.39 12.98
C ARG A 695 -19.27 -2.83 14.39
N VAL A 696 -18.31 -1.95 14.66
CA VAL A 696 -18.15 -1.31 15.99
C VAL A 696 -19.49 -0.78 16.53
N PRO A 697 -20.30 -0.01 15.76
CA PRO A 697 -21.58 0.51 16.27
C PRO A 697 -22.56 -0.60 16.64
N VAL A 698 -22.65 -1.66 15.83
CA VAL A 698 -23.59 -2.77 16.05
C VAL A 698 -23.19 -3.59 17.27
N ILE A 699 -21.91 -3.93 17.42
CA ILE A 699 -21.40 -4.72 18.54
C ILE A 699 -21.59 -3.92 19.84
N ALA A 700 -21.14 -2.66 19.86
CA ALA A 700 -21.34 -1.75 20.99
C ALA A 700 -22.82 -1.56 21.32
N GLY A 701 -23.71 -1.45 20.32
CA GLY A 701 -25.16 -1.32 20.53
C GLY A 701 -25.88 -2.62 20.86
N SER A 702 -25.22 -3.79 20.86
CA SER A 702 -25.88 -5.09 21.03
C SER A 702 -25.59 -5.77 22.38
N HIS A 703 -24.74 -5.19 23.22
CA HIS A 703 -24.23 -5.85 24.43
C HIS A 703 -25.30 -6.17 25.51
N HIS A 704 -26.49 -5.55 25.44
CA HIS A 704 -27.62 -5.86 26.32
C HIS A 704 -28.73 -6.72 25.67
N LYS A 705 -28.48 -7.26 24.47
CA LYS A 705 -29.37 -8.25 23.84
C LYS A 705 -29.23 -9.61 24.51
N MET A 706 -30.32 -10.38 24.49
CA MET A 706 -30.38 -11.72 25.08
C MET A 706 -30.40 -12.80 23.99
N VAL A 707 -29.79 -13.95 24.27
CA VAL A 707 -29.72 -15.09 23.33
C VAL A 707 -31.10 -15.61 22.94
N LYS A 708 -32.07 -15.67 23.86
CA LYS A 708 -33.47 -16.05 23.58
C LYS A 708 -34.28 -15.02 22.78
N GLY A 709 -33.69 -13.88 22.42
CA GLY A 709 -34.39 -12.70 21.93
C GLY A 709 -34.90 -11.82 23.06
N GLY A 710 -35.16 -10.54 22.75
CA GLY A 710 -35.43 -9.50 23.74
C GLY A 710 -34.14 -8.88 24.30
N GLY A 711 -34.18 -8.43 25.55
CA GLY A 711 -33.20 -7.46 26.06
C GLY A 711 -33.51 -6.05 25.55
N TYR A 712 -32.52 -5.17 25.48
CA TYR A 712 -32.68 -3.83 24.91
C TYR A 712 -31.47 -3.44 24.06
N SER A 713 -31.74 -2.70 23.00
CA SER A 713 -30.79 -2.25 21.99
C SER A 713 -31.41 -1.12 21.17
N ALA A 714 -30.65 -0.53 20.24
CA ALA A 714 -31.23 0.43 19.30
C ALA A 714 -32.28 -0.26 18.42
N PRO A 715 -33.46 0.36 18.17
CA PRO A 715 -34.53 -0.23 17.36
C PRO A 715 -34.04 -0.74 15.99
N GLU A 716 -33.04 -0.08 15.41
CA GLU A 716 -32.47 -0.38 14.09
C GLU A 716 -31.72 -1.72 14.05
N ILE A 717 -31.25 -2.22 15.20
CA ILE A 717 -30.42 -3.43 15.30
C ILE A 717 -31.01 -4.49 16.25
N LEU A 718 -32.15 -4.21 16.88
CA LEU A 718 -32.79 -5.10 17.84
C LEU A 718 -33.12 -6.46 17.23
N ASP A 719 -33.68 -6.47 16.01
CA ASP A 719 -34.08 -7.67 15.28
C ASP A 719 -32.92 -8.44 14.62
N LEU A 720 -31.71 -7.89 14.62
CA LEU A 720 -30.54 -8.59 14.07
C LEU A 720 -30.18 -9.81 14.93
N PRO A 721 -29.74 -10.93 14.34
CA PRO A 721 -29.23 -12.04 15.13
C PRO A 721 -27.94 -11.64 15.85
N MET A 722 -27.79 -12.03 17.11
CA MET A 722 -26.55 -11.80 17.85
C MET A 722 -25.41 -12.62 17.22
N THR A 723 -24.31 -11.94 16.91
CA THR A 723 -23.08 -12.62 16.49
C THR A 723 -22.26 -13.07 17.70
N ILE A 724 -21.17 -13.79 17.45
CA ILE A 724 -20.28 -14.20 18.53
C ILE A 724 -19.67 -13.00 19.25
N GLU A 725 -19.31 -11.92 18.53
CA GLU A 725 -18.78 -10.69 19.12
C GLU A 725 -19.79 -10.04 20.08
N ASP A 726 -21.07 -9.97 19.69
CA ASP A 726 -22.13 -9.41 20.54
C ASP A 726 -22.26 -10.20 21.85
N LYS A 727 -22.18 -11.54 21.75
CA LYS A 727 -22.28 -12.45 22.90
C LYS A 727 -21.03 -12.39 23.79
N ILE A 728 -19.83 -12.27 23.21
CA ILE A 728 -18.58 -12.07 23.98
C ILE A 728 -18.69 -10.78 24.78
N LEU A 729 -19.13 -9.69 24.16
CA LEU A 729 -19.23 -8.38 24.82
C LEU A 729 -20.28 -8.42 25.95
N ALA A 730 -21.43 -9.06 25.73
CA ALA A 730 -22.45 -9.24 26.75
C ALA A 730 -21.94 -10.04 27.97
N VAL A 731 -21.17 -11.11 27.74
CA VAL A 731 -20.56 -11.89 28.83
C VAL A 731 -19.50 -11.06 29.57
N ALA A 732 -18.66 -10.33 28.85
CA ALA A 732 -17.61 -9.49 29.43
C ALA A 732 -18.20 -8.38 30.31
N ASP A 733 -19.19 -7.66 29.81
CA ASP A 733 -19.90 -6.59 30.53
C ASP A 733 -20.56 -7.11 31.81
N VAL A 734 -21.36 -8.17 31.69
CA VAL A 734 -22.07 -8.74 32.85
C VAL A 734 -21.11 -9.30 33.90
N PHE A 735 -20.07 -10.03 33.49
CA PHE A 735 -19.11 -10.61 34.43
C PHE A 735 -18.32 -9.54 35.18
N GLU A 736 -17.84 -8.52 34.47
CA GLU A 736 -17.16 -7.37 35.08
C GLU A 736 -18.12 -6.70 36.08
N ALA A 737 -19.34 -6.38 35.64
CA ALA A 737 -20.31 -5.64 36.44
C ALA A 737 -20.70 -6.38 37.74
N LEU A 738 -20.69 -7.72 37.72
CA LEU A 738 -20.98 -8.54 38.89
C LEU A 738 -19.81 -8.59 39.88
N THR A 739 -18.57 -8.50 39.40
CA THR A 739 -17.35 -8.68 40.19
C THR A 739 -16.69 -7.37 40.64
N ALA A 740 -17.07 -6.24 40.06
CA ALA A 740 -16.58 -4.90 40.38
C ALA A 740 -16.65 -4.58 41.89
N ASN A 741 -15.53 -4.12 42.46
CA ASN A 741 -15.36 -3.80 43.89
C ASN A 741 -15.31 -2.31 44.21
N ASP A 742 -15.35 -1.47 43.18
CA ASP A 742 -15.26 -0.02 43.20
C ASP A 742 -16.64 0.66 43.23
N ARG A 743 -17.74 -0.08 43.44
CA ARG A 743 -19.09 0.48 43.50
C ARG A 743 -19.43 0.99 44.91
N PRO A 744 -19.61 2.32 45.13
CA PRO A 744 -19.80 2.89 46.47
C PRO A 744 -21.09 2.43 47.17
N TYR A 745 -22.11 2.01 46.41
CA TYR A 745 -23.45 1.71 46.93
C TYR A 745 -23.75 0.22 47.13
N LYS A 746 -22.88 -0.69 46.68
CA LYS A 746 -23.13 -2.13 46.69
C LYS A 746 -21.88 -2.90 47.07
N LYS A 747 -22.00 -3.79 48.06
CA LYS A 747 -20.93 -4.72 48.38
C LYS A 747 -20.62 -5.61 47.16
N ALA A 748 -19.35 -5.69 46.80
CA ALA A 748 -18.88 -6.51 45.70
C ALA A 748 -19.30 -7.98 45.88
N ASN A 749 -19.74 -8.64 44.81
CA ASN A 749 -19.99 -10.08 44.89
C ASN A 749 -18.65 -10.83 44.95
N SER A 750 -18.67 -12.01 45.57
CA SER A 750 -17.59 -12.97 45.46
C SER A 750 -17.54 -13.57 44.05
N LEU A 751 -16.40 -14.17 43.68
CA LEU A 751 -16.22 -14.81 42.39
C LEU A 751 -17.23 -15.95 42.20
N ASN A 752 -17.40 -16.83 43.19
CA ASN A 752 -18.37 -17.92 43.15
C ASN A 752 -19.82 -17.40 43.03
N THR A 753 -20.16 -16.32 43.73
CA THR A 753 -21.50 -15.71 43.61
C THR A 753 -21.74 -15.18 42.20
N SER A 754 -20.73 -14.55 41.59
CA SER A 754 -20.80 -14.01 40.23
C SER A 754 -20.97 -15.13 39.19
N LEU A 755 -20.17 -16.20 39.29
CA LEU A 755 -20.31 -17.38 38.44
C LEU A 755 -21.67 -18.07 38.62
N ARG A 756 -22.20 -18.12 39.85
CA ARG A 756 -23.53 -18.67 40.11
C ARG A 756 -24.62 -17.83 39.43
N ILE A 757 -24.51 -16.50 39.43
CA ILE A 757 -25.43 -15.63 38.70
C ILE A 757 -25.34 -15.88 37.19
N LEU A 758 -24.12 -16.00 36.64
CA LEU A 758 -23.94 -16.36 35.23
C LEU A 758 -24.60 -17.70 34.88
N SER A 759 -24.51 -18.71 35.77
CA SER A 759 -25.19 -19.99 35.54
C SER A 759 -26.71 -19.87 35.40
N PHE A 760 -27.34 -19.00 36.19
CA PHE A 760 -28.78 -18.74 36.08
C PHE A 760 -29.10 -17.98 34.79
N MET A 761 -28.26 -17.03 34.39
CA MET A 761 -28.41 -16.29 33.13
C MET A 761 -28.27 -17.19 31.89
N ILE A 762 -27.46 -18.26 31.96
CA ILE A 762 -27.42 -19.29 30.92
C ILE A 762 -28.74 -20.07 30.87
N LYS A 763 -29.23 -20.54 32.03
CA LYS A 763 -30.51 -21.29 32.12
C LYS A 763 -31.70 -20.48 31.62
N ASP A 764 -31.71 -19.19 31.91
CA ASP A 764 -32.73 -18.24 31.44
C ASP A 764 -32.51 -17.77 29.99
N GLN A 765 -31.45 -18.27 29.32
CA GLN A 765 -31.03 -17.95 27.96
C GLN A 765 -30.78 -16.44 27.72
N HIS A 766 -30.27 -15.74 28.74
CA HIS A 766 -29.83 -14.35 28.61
C HIS A 766 -28.42 -14.30 28.00
N LEU A 767 -27.53 -15.18 28.44
CA LEU A 767 -26.14 -15.28 27.96
C LEU A 767 -25.91 -16.58 27.18
N ASP A 768 -24.87 -16.58 26.35
CA ASP A 768 -24.48 -17.73 25.55
C ASP A 768 -23.76 -18.79 26.39
N ARG A 769 -24.29 -20.01 26.39
CA ARG A 769 -23.77 -21.14 27.17
C ARG A 769 -22.32 -21.46 26.82
N ASP A 770 -22.01 -21.53 25.53
CA ASP A 770 -20.72 -22.01 25.05
C ASP A 770 -19.62 -21.00 25.38
N ILE A 771 -19.90 -19.69 25.26
CA ILE A 771 -18.94 -18.64 25.63
C ILE A 771 -18.68 -18.62 27.13
N VAL A 772 -19.71 -18.67 27.97
CA VAL A 772 -19.52 -18.66 29.43
C VAL A 772 -18.78 -19.91 29.89
N LYS A 773 -19.15 -21.08 29.36
CA LYS A 773 -18.44 -22.33 29.66
C LYS A 773 -16.98 -22.25 29.22
N PHE A 774 -16.70 -21.76 28.02
CA PHE A 774 -15.34 -21.57 27.52
C PHE A 774 -14.52 -20.61 28.39
N PHE A 775 -15.13 -19.52 28.87
CA PHE A 775 -14.52 -18.57 29.80
C PHE A 775 -14.12 -19.20 31.14
N VAL A 776 -14.91 -20.18 31.61
CA VAL A 776 -14.66 -20.93 32.83
C VAL A 776 -13.62 -22.03 32.60
N ASP A 777 -13.83 -22.91 31.62
CA ASP A 777 -13.00 -24.09 31.36
C ASP A 777 -11.54 -23.74 31.02
N ASN A 778 -11.30 -22.56 30.43
CA ASN A 778 -9.95 -22.06 30.11
C ASN A 778 -9.35 -21.18 31.21
N ASN A 779 -9.96 -21.11 32.40
CA ASN A 779 -9.49 -20.31 33.55
C ASN A 779 -9.37 -18.80 33.28
N LEU A 780 -9.96 -18.27 32.21
CA LEU A 780 -9.88 -16.84 31.86
C LEU A 780 -10.51 -15.94 32.94
N HIS A 781 -11.58 -16.43 33.57
CA HIS A 781 -12.20 -15.79 34.74
C HIS A 781 -11.25 -15.72 35.96
N LEU A 782 -10.37 -16.72 36.16
CA LEU A 782 -9.36 -16.74 37.22
C LEU A 782 -8.21 -15.79 36.90
N ASP A 783 -7.76 -15.73 35.64
CA ASP A 783 -6.73 -14.79 35.20
C ASP A 783 -7.16 -13.35 35.47
N TYR A 784 -8.42 -13.01 35.15
CA TYR A 784 -9.02 -11.73 35.50
C TYR A 784 -9.09 -11.53 37.03
N ALA A 785 -9.62 -12.53 37.74
CA ALA A 785 -9.81 -12.46 39.19
C ALA A 785 -8.51 -12.18 39.95
N ASN A 786 -7.43 -12.87 39.60
CA ASN A 786 -6.11 -12.70 40.20
C ASN A 786 -5.51 -11.31 39.98
N LYS A 787 -5.94 -10.60 38.92
CA LYS A 787 -5.44 -9.27 38.56
C LYS A 787 -6.25 -8.14 39.20
N TYR A 788 -7.55 -8.33 39.41
CA TYR A 788 -8.47 -7.23 39.74
C TYR A 788 -9.30 -7.40 41.02
N LEU A 789 -9.51 -8.64 41.50
CA LEU A 789 -10.34 -8.89 42.68
C LEU A 789 -9.50 -8.89 43.96
N SER A 790 -10.12 -8.51 45.07
CA SER A 790 -9.48 -8.60 46.39
C SER A 790 -9.48 -10.03 46.91
N GLU A 791 -8.59 -10.34 47.85
CA GLU A 791 -8.54 -11.67 48.50
C GLU A 791 -9.89 -12.08 49.12
N GLU A 792 -10.67 -11.11 49.64
CA GLU A 792 -11.98 -11.37 50.23
C GLU A 792 -13.06 -11.80 49.21
N GLN A 793 -12.87 -11.48 47.93
CA GLN A 793 -13.77 -11.89 46.85
C GLN A 793 -13.43 -13.27 46.28
N MET A 794 -12.25 -13.81 46.61
CA MET A 794 -11.73 -15.08 46.11
C MET A 794 -12.21 -16.24 46.99
N ASP A 795 -13.47 -16.63 46.84
CA ASP A 795 -14.07 -17.79 47.51
C ASP A 795 -14.02 -19.07 46.67
N GLU A 796 -14.22 -20.22 47.32
CA GLU A 796 -14.23 -21.53 46.66
C GLU A 796 -15.35 -21.61 45.62
N ILE A 797 -14.98 -21.91 44.37
CA ILE A 797 -15.92 -22.08 43.26
C ILE A 797 -16.63 -23.42 43.41
N THR A 798 -17.94 -23.38 43.59
CA THR A 798 -18.81 -24.56 43.81
C THR A 798 -19.82 -24.76 42.67
N VAL A 799 -19.81 -23.89 41.67
CA VAL A 799 -20.72 -23.93 40.53
C VAL A 799 -20.24 -24.95 39.51
N ASP A 800 -21.10 -25.92 39.19
CA ASP A 800 -20.83 -26.94 38.18
C ASP A 800 -21.36 -26.50 36.80
N PHE A 801 -20.44 -26.15 35.88
CA PHE A 801 -20.73 -25.79 34.49
C PHE A 801 -20.76 -26.97 33.51
N GLU A 802 -20.56 -28.20 33.97
CA GLU A 802 -20.73 -29.39 33.11
C GLU A 802 -22.21 -29.76 32.95
N ASN A 803 -23.01 -29.55 33.98
CA ASN A 803 -24.43 -29.94 34.03
C ASN A 803 -25.45 -28.79 33.85
N ILE A 804 -24.99 -27.60 33.41
CA ILE A 804 -25.82 -26.40 33.19
C ILE A 804 -26.47 -26.37 31.81
#